data_AF-A0A352HMY8-F1
#
_entry.id   AF-A0A352HMY8-F1
#
_cell.length_a   1.000
_cell.length_b   1.000
_cell.length_c   1.000
_cell.angle_alpha   90.00
_cell.angle_beta   90.00
_cell.angle_gamma   90.00
#
_symmetry.space_group_name_H-M   'P 1'
#
loop_
_entity.id
_entity.type
_entity.pdbx_description
1 polymer ?
#
loop_
_entity_poly.entity_id
_entity_poly.type
_entity_poly.pdbx_seq_one_letter_code
_entity_poly.pdbx_strand_id
1 'polypeptide(L)'
;YAGYGENLGYGVPEECVWPHSWDLTEYTNEPFMYDGVRLNHYACTNEIDLQDRMDGIGTFVHEFSHVLGLPDLYSTNYSNAFTPGDWCVMDAGPYNNDSRTPPNYSSYERFALGWLEPREIGAPANIKLDNISANTAARISTSNPDEYFLFENRQQTGWDKYIPGHGMLVWHIDYKPNVWSYNTVNNTKSHQYVDIEEADGLQSSSNRDGDSFPGTANVTEFTDDTTPSMRSWDNEPQNKPITDIRESNGYIYFKVSGGKNEVPAVTANEAEEVGIDHFTASWSEGNAGCQYILSVYTTEMSESGKLITTFVPGWDSRNVGAERRVLVGDLDYSTEYKYSVRVLDPETGLQSASSNEVTVTTLDATFDYLRPEVEAVEKSGDADYRISWSAVEGADEYMLSVYTKSYSSPESETVDFTGGVSALAGGWQTNSNLTYANAAYCGEAVPSLRFNTSGQYLSTPYYEEGVRSLSFWTRGVSAAEDARIEVWGKGSGDWTFIRDFTVENAAGGKSCYMEEDYTWPENCCALRISFNNGGKGSLALDDVCVNYGGNLAKAYFGGSEVLWQGAETSMLLSGLAPMTTYWLTVTARQGDLQSKPSREVRLHTDDMGGVSDTLLDGYSFRVSGGSVNVTAADGITSSLYTMQGVPVGTVRGSGSIRAPFAGIYLLNAVGKNWKLIIK
;
A
#
# COMPACT_ATOMS: atom_id res chain seq x y z
N TYR A 1 -8.65 28.51 -21.89
CA TYR A 1 -8.92 29.94 -22.08
C TYR A 1 -10.27 30.24 -21.48
N ALA A 2 -10.52 31.50 -21.10
CA ALA A 2 -11.79 31.90 -20.49
C ALA A 2 -12.95 31.83 -21.48
N GLY A 3 -14.15 31.50 -21.00
CA GLY A 3 -15.37 31.41 -21.82
C GLY A 3 -15.58 30.06 -22.51
N TYR A 4 -16.53 30.03 -23.47
CA TYR A 4 -16.97 28.85 -24.19
C TYR A 4 -15.97 28.39 -25.27
N GLY A 5 -16.00 27.10 -25.60
CA GLY A 5 -15.33 26.56 -26.79
C GLY A 5 -16.27 26.58 -27.99
N GLU A 6 -15.75 26.91 -29.18
CA GLU A 6 -16.55 26.92 -30.42
C GLU A 6 -17.12 25.53 -30.77
N ASN A 7 -16.42 24.46 -30.38
CA ASN A 7 -16.85 23.07 -30.55
C ASN A 7 -18.16 22.70 -29.84
N LEU A 8 -18.60 23.50 -28.85
CA LEU A 8 -19.87 23.27 -28.17
C LEU A 8 -21.09 23.53 -29.07
N GLY A 9 -20.89 24.18 -30.22
CA GLY A 9 -21.88 24.25 -31.29
C GLY A 9 -22.89 25.39 -31.15
N TYR A 10 -24.16 25.11 -31.49
CA TYR A 10 -25.16 26.16 -31.69
C TYR A 10 -25.46 26.94 -30.39
N GLY A 11 -25.22 28.26 -30.44
CA GLY A 11 -25.43 29.17 -29.30
C GLY A 11 -24.14 29.74 -28.71
N VAL A 12 -22.97 29.26 -29.16
CA VAL A 12 -21.66 29.84 -28.83
C VAL A 12 -21.41 31.09 -29.70
N PRO A 13 -20.86 32.18 -29.13
CA PRO A 13 -20.40 33.33 -29.93
C PRO A 13 -19.33 32.94 -30.96
N GLU A 14 -19.41 33.49 -32.18
CA GLU A 14 -18.49 33.16 -33.30
C GLU A 14 -17.02 33.56 -33.02
N GLU A 15 -16.78 34.45 -32.04
CA GLU A 15 -15.45 34.85 -31.61
C GLU A 15 -14.77 33.89 -30.62
N CYS A 16 -15.47 32.84 -30.17
CA CYS A 16 -14.91 31.81 -29.32
C CYS A 16 -13.86 31.00 -30.08
N VAL A 17 -12.86 30.50 -29.36
CA VAL A 17 -11.81 29.65 -29.93
C VAL A 17 -12.34 28.21 -29.95
N TRP A 18 -12.15 27.48 -31.05
CA TRP A 18 -12.30 26.03 -31.09
C TRP A 18 -11.16 25.37 -30.30
N PRO A 19 -11.41 24.51 -29.29
CA PRO A 19 -10.33 23.77 -28.61
C PRO A 19 -9.51 22.96 -29.60
N HIS A 20 -8.18 23.13 -29.58
CA HIS A 20 -7.31 22.43 -30.53
C HIS A 20 -5.89 22.30 -29.98
N SER A 21 -5.14 21.39 -30.60
CA SER A 21 -3.69 21.31 -30.56
C SER A 21 -3.07 21.78 -31.87
N TRP A 22 -1.96 22.51 -31.79
CA TRP A 22 -1.28 23.05 -32.96
C TRP A 22 0.19 23.33 -32.73
N ASP A 23 0.97 23.32 -33.82
CA ASP A 23 2.35 23.80 -33.85
C ASP A 23 2.44 25.22 -34.41
N LEU A 24 2.82 26.18 -33.57
CA LEU A 24 2.92 27.59 -34.00
C LEU A 24 3.81 27.79 -35.23
N THR A 25 4.91 27.03 -35.34
CA THR A 25 5.79 27.12 -36.52
C THR A 25 5.17 26.64 -37.81
N GLU A 26 4.15 25.78 -37.79
CA GLU A 26 3.45 25.38 -39.02
C GLU A 26 2.64 26.53 -39.60
N TYR A 27 2.13 27.43 -38.75
CA TYR A 27 1.38 28.60 -39.20
C TYR A 27 2.30 29.75 -39.64
N THR A 28 3.39 30.00 -38.90
CA THR A 28 4.22 31.21 -39.11
C THR A 28 5.49 30.98 -39.91
N ASN A 29 5.95 29.73 -40.05
CA ASN A 29 7.27 29.35 -40.55
C ASN A 29 8.47 29.92 -39.75
N GLU A 30 8.23 30.51 -38.57
CA GLU A 30 9.26 31.15 -37.73
C GLU A 30 9.11 30.73 -36.26
N PRO A 31 10.20 30.40 -35.53
CA PRO A 31 10.11 29.96 -34.14
C PRO A 31 9.76 31.10 -33.19
N PHE A 32 8.78 30.86 -32.31
CA PHE A 32 8.45 31.80 -31.23
C PHE A 32 9.39 31.61 -30.05
N MET A 33 10.17 32.64 -29.75
CA MET A 33 11.16 32.64 -28.68
C MET A 33 10.77 33.62 -27.57
N TYR A 34 10.76 33.14 -26.33
CA TYR A 34 10.51 33.92 -25.13
C TYR A 34 11.62 33.64 -24.12
N ASP A 35 12.37 34.67 -23.74
CA ASP A 35 13.49 34.58 -22.78
C ASP A 35 14.51 33.46 -23.09
N GLY A 36 14.74 33.19 -24.38
CA GLY A 36 15.65 32.15 -24.85
C GLY A 36 15.05 30.73 -24.91
N VAL A 37 13.76 30.57 -24.58
CA VAL A 37 13.01 29.31 -24.67
C VAL A 37 12.05 29.35 -25.86
N ARG A 38 11.94 28.23 -26.60
CA ARG A 38 11.02 28.10 -27.72
C ARG A 38 9.63 27.65 -27.25
N LEU A 39 8.59 28.35 -27.67
CA LEU A 39 7.20 27.87 -27.65
C LEU A 39 6.86 27.33 -29.04
N ASN A 40 6.28 26.13 -29.13
CA ASN A 40 5.88 25.56 -30.41
C ASN A 40 4.55 24.83 -30.35
N HIS A 41 4.58 23.57 -29.92
CA HIS A 41 3.42 22.72 -29.81
C HIS A 41 2.61 23.13 -28.58
N TYR A 42 1.31 23.35 -28.76
CA TYR A 42 0.40 23.65 -27.66
C TYR A 42 -0.92 22.91 -27.84
N ALA A 43 -1.68 22.85 -26.76
CA ALA A 43 -3.08 22.43 -26.73
C ALA A 43 -3.85 23.45 -25.91
N CYS A 44 -5.11 23.70 -26.26
CA CYS A 44 -5.94 24.66 -25.54
C CYS A 44 -7.40 24.20 -25.42
N THR A 45 -8.00 24.46 -24.27
CA THR A 45 -9.40 24.13 -23.98
C THR A 45 -10.14 25.29 -23.33
N ASN A 46 -11.47 25.25 -23.39
CA ASN A 46 -12.38 26.24 -22.80
C ASN A 46 -12.56 26.08 -21.29
N GLU A 47 -13.08 27.13 -20.65
CA GLU A 47 -13.34 27.17 -19.20
C GLU A 47 -14.73 26.65 -18.86
N ILE A 48 -15.74 27.01 -19.66
CA ILE A 48 -17.15 26.75 -19.35
C ILE A 48 -17.88 26.03 -20.48
N ASP A 49 -18.92 25.28 -20.10
CA ASP A 49 -19.89 24.62 -20.98
C ASP A 49 -21.06 25.57 -21.35
N LEU A 50 -21.98 25.09 -22.20
CA LEU A 50 -23.16 25.86 -22.65
C LEU A 50 -24.17 26.20 -21.53
N GLN A 51 -23.99 25.66 -20.32
CA GLN A 51 -24.82 25.96 -19.16
C GLN A 51 -24.08 26.85 -18.15
N ASP A 52 -23.00 27.52 -18.55
CA ASP A 52 -22.16 28.37 -17.71
C ASP A 52 -21.55 27.62 -16.51
N ARG A 53 -21.35 26.30 -16.64
CA ARG A 53 -20.67 25.48 -15.64
C ARG A 53 -19.24 25.24 -16.11
N MET A 54 -18.34 24.94 -15.18
CA MET A 54 -17.00 24.46 -15.53
C MET A 54 -17.12 23.27 -16.49
N ASP A 55 -16.40 23.34 -17.61
CA ASP A 55 -16.40 22.26 -18.59
C ASP A 55 -15.86 20.96 -17.98
N GLY A 56 -16.32 19.82 -18.50
CA GLY A 56 -15.81 18.52 -18.12
C GLY A 56 -14.35 18.34 -18.55
N ILE A 57 -13.67 17.36 -17.96
CA ILE A 57 -12.25 17.10 -18.27
C ILE A 57 -12.06 16.48 -19.68
N GLY A 58 -13.11 15.98 -20.32
CA GLY A 58 -13.05 15.25 -21.58
C GLY A 58 -12.31 15.98 -22.69
N THR A 59 -12.71 17.22 -23.01
CA THR A 59 -12.03 18.07 -24.02
C THR A 59 -10.54 18.22 -23.68
N PHE A 60 -10.20 18.44 -22.41
CA PHE A 60 -8.81 18.51 -21.98
C PHE A 60 -8.04 17.21 -22.22
N VAL A 61 -8.65 16.06 -21.91
CA VAL A 61 -8.01 14.75 -22.15
C VAL A 61 -7.75 14.54 -23.65
N HIS A 62 -8.71 14.88 -24.52
CA HIS A 62 -8.56 14.80 -25.97
C HIS A 62 -7.40 15.67 -26.47
N GLU A 63 -7.42 16.97 -26.15
CA GLU A 63 -6.39 17.89 -26.62
C GLU A 63 -5.00 17.57 -26.06
N PHE A 64 -4.94 17.12 -24.80
CA PHE A 64 -3.68 16.67 -24.20
C PHE A 64 -3.15 15.39 -24.87
N SER A 65 -4.02 14.55 -25.42
CA SER A 65 -3.61 13.34 -26.14
C SER A 65 -2.87 13.65 -27.45
N HIS A 66 -3.21 14.74 -28.13
CA HIS A 66 -2.42 15.24 -29.26
C HIS A 66 -1.01 15.65 -28.83
N VAL A 67 -0.87 16.29 -27.66
CA VAL A 67 0.45 16.62 -27.09
C VAL A 67 1.28 15.37 -26.81
N LEU A 68 0.62 14.26 -26.49
CA LEU A 68 1.26 12.95 -26.31
C LEU A 68 1.59 12.26 -27.65
N GLY A 69 1.10 12.78 -28.77
CA GLY A 69 1.39 12.31 -30.13
C GLY A 69 0.31 11.45 -30.77
N LEU A 70 -0.90 11.39 -30.20
CA LEU A 70 -2.02 10.66 -30.78
C LEU A 70 -2.75 11.51 -31.85
N PRO A 71 -3.12 10.93 -33.01
CA PRO A 71 -3.96 11.60 -33.99
C PRO A 71 -5.45 11.51 -33.61
N ASP A 72 -6.28 12.32 -34.27
CA ASP A 72 -7.72 12.13 -34.28
C ASP A 72 -8.11 10.83 -34.96
N LEU A 73 -9.07 10.13 -34.35
CA LEU A 73 -9.67 8.90 -34.87
C LEU A 73 -11.09 9.11 -35.39
N TYR A 74 -11.67 10.29 -35.20
CA TYR A 74 -12.86 10.69 -35.98
C TYR A 74 -12.47 11.11 -37.40
N SER A 75 -13.47 11.32 -38.26
CA SER A 75 -13.24 11.85 -39.60
C SER A 75 -13.05 13.37 -39.57
N THR A 76 -11.79 13.83 -39.61
CA THR A 76 -11.40 15.25 -39.60
C THR A 76 -11.85 16.03 -40.85
N ASN A 77 -12.16 15.36 -41.95
CA ASN A 77 -12.76 15.98 -43.14
C ASN A 77 -14.31 15.90 -43.18
N TYR A 78 -14.95 15.47 -42.09
CA TYR A 78 -16.40 15.28 -41.98
C TYR A 78 -16.98 14.34 -43.05
N SER A 79 -16.23 13.29 -43.42
CA SER A 79 -16.77 12.22 -44.25
C SER A 79 -17.84 11.42 -43.48
N ASN A 80 -18.50 10.51 -44.17
CA ASN A 80 -19.46 9.58 -43.58
C ASN A 80 -18.84 8.25 -43.12
N ALA A 81 -17.53 8.23 -42.85
CA ALA A 81 -16.85 7.10 -42.20
C ALA A 81 -17.49 6.84 -40.81
N PHE A 82 -17.64 5.58 -40.44
CA PHE A 82 -18.22 5.21 -39.15
C PHE A 82 -17.08 4.89 -38.19
N THR A 83 -16.71 5.87 -37.38
CA THR A 83 -15.50 5.83 -36.56
C THR A 83 -15.80 5.33 -35.14
N PRO A 84 -14.77 5.03 -34.31
CA PRO A 84 -14.93 4.42 -32.97
C PRO A 84 -15.88 5.14 -32.01
N GLY A 85 -16.10 6.45 -32.19
CA GLY A 85 -17.08 7.23 -31.44
C GLY A 85 -16.85 7.23 -29.92
N ASP A 86 -17.94 7.01 -29.18
CA ASP A 86 -18.00 7.14 -27.71
C ASP A 86 -17.10 6.13 -26.95
N TRP A 87 -16.54 5.14 -27.65
CA TRP A 87 -15.59 4.17 -27.11
C TRP A 87 -14.18 4.73 -26.91
N CYS A 88 -13.82 5.80 -27.62
CA CYS A 88 -12.43 6.25 -27.80
C CYS A 88 -12.22 7.71 -27.39
N VAL A 89 -11.09 8.01 -26.75
CA VAL A 89 -10.72 9.38 -26.35
C VAL A 89 -10.38 10.23 -27.57
N MET A 90 -9.74 9.67 -28.59
CA MET A 90 -9.45 10.37 -29.85
C MET A 90 -10.64 10.48 -30.82
N ASP A 91 -11.87 10.22 -30.37
CA ASP A 91 -13.10 10.39 -31.14
C ASP A 91 -14.17 11.08 -30.27
N ALA A 92 -15.40 10.57 -30.18
CA ALA A 92 -16.51 11.19 -29.44
C ALA A 92 -16.52 10.88 -27.93
N GLY A 93 -15.71 9.93 -27.46
CA GLY A 93 -15.60 9.57 -26.04
C GLY A 93 -15.35 10.74 -25.05
N PRO A 94 -14.61 11.81 -25.41
CA PRO A 94 -14.48 13.01 -24.58
C PRO A 94 -15.81 13.63 -24.15
N TYR A 95 -16.90 13.42 -24.88
CA TYR A 95 -18.22 13.98 -24.57
C TYR A 95 -19.08 13.10 -23.65
N ASN A 96 -18.58 11.91 -23.28
CA ASN A 96 -19.30 10.99 -22.39
C ASN A 96 -19.64 11.65 -21.05
N ASN A 97 -20.89 11.47 -20.61
CA ASN A 97 -21.42 12.01 -19.36
C ASN A 97 -21.23 13.53 -19.23
N ASP A 98 -21.63 14.27 -20.26
CA ASP A 98 -21.45 15.72 -20.36
C ASP A 98 -19.97 16.12 -20.15
N SER A 99 -19.08 15.44 -20.86
CA SER A 99 -17.62 15.60 -20.80
C SER A 99 -16.95 15.30 -19.45
N ARG A 100 -17.66 14.74 -18.47
CA ARG A 100 -17.15 14.50 -17.11
C ARG A 100 -16.51 13.13 -16.94
N THR A 101 -16.75 12.21 -17.86
CA THR A 101 -16.22 10.84 -17.76
C THR A 101 -15.79 10.34 -19.13
N PRO A 102 -14.69 10.90 -19.69
CA PRO A 102 -14.06 10.32 -20.86
C PRO A 102 -13.70 8.85 -20.60
N PRO A 103 -13.78 7.98 -21.63
CA PRO A 103 -13.48 6.57 -21.48
C PRO A 103 -12.02 6.34 -21.09
N ASN A 104 -11.70 5.13 -20.63
CA ASN A 104 -10.31 4.70 -20.63
C ASN A 104 -9.75 4.77 -22.05
N TYR A 105 -8.47 5.13 -22.20
CA TYR A 105 -7.75 4.90 -23.44
C TYR A 105 -7.87 3.43 -23.87
N SER A 106 -8.16 3.22 -25.15
CA SER A 106 -8.13 1.94 -25.85
C SER A 106 -6.74 1.31 -25.79
N SER A 107 -6.71 0.02 -26.09
CA SER A 107 -5.51 -0.77 -26.31
C SER A 107 -4.63 -0.19 -27.42
N TYR A 108 -5.22 0.37 -28.48
CA TYR A 108 -4.49 1.09 -29.51
C TYR A 108 -3.80 2.34 -28.96
N GLU A 109 -4.55 3.24 -28.31
CA GLU A 109 -4.00 4.50 -27.76
C GLU A 109 -2.89 4.21 -26.74
N ARG A 110 -3.08 3.22 -25.86
CA ARG A 110 -2.06 2.80 -24.87
C ARG A 110 -0.83 2.19 -25.52
N PHE A 111 -1.01 1.37 -26.56
CA PHE A 111 0.10 0.75 -27.28
C PHE A 111 0.91 1.80 -28.07
N ALA A 112 0.23 2.71 -28.77
CA ALA A 112 0.85 3.81 -29.49
C ALA A 112 1.68 4.73 -28.56
N LEU A 113 1.24 4.94 -27.33
CA LEU A 113 1.97 5.69 -26.30
C LEU A 113 3.05 4.88 -25.55
N GLY A 114 3.17 3.57 -25.80
CA GLY A 114 4.10 2.69 -25.10
C GLY A 114 3.72 2.40 -23.65
N TRP A 115 2.45 2.60 -23.27
CA TRP A 115 1.93 2.36 -21.92
C TRP A 115 1.44 0.92 -21.72
N LEU A 116 1.24 0.19 -22.82
CA LEU A 116 0.77 -1.18 -22.85
C LEU A 116 1.54 -1.94 -23.93
N GLU A 117 2.02 -3.14 -23.62
CA GLU A 117 2.51 -4.10 -24.62
C GLU A 117 1.48 -5.23 -24.74
N PRO A 118 0.69 -5.30 -25.84
CA PRO A 118 -0.31 -6.34 -26.01
C PRO A 118 0.30 -7.75 -26.08
N ARG A 119 -0.35 -8.74 -25.49
CA ARG A 119 0.09 -10.14 -25.61
C ARG A 119 -0.19 -10.66 -27.02
N GLU A 120 0.87 -10.98 -27.78
CA GLU A 120 0.72 -11.65 -29.07
C GLU A 120 0.07 -13.04 -28.90
N ILE A 121 -0.95 -13.31 -29.71
CA ILE A 121 -1.71 -14.57 -29.75
C ILE A 121 -1.85 -15.07 -31.19
N GLY A 122 -2.12 -16.37 -31.37
CA GLY A 122 -2.34 -16.95 -32.71
C GLY A 122 -2.17 -18.47 -32.78
N ALA A 123 -1.31 -19.03 -31.92
CA ALA A 123 -1.27 -20.48 -31.72
C ALA A 123 -2.52 -20.95 -30.94
N PRO A 124 -2.90 -22.24 -31.03
CA PRO A 124 -4.00 -22.80 -30.25
C PRO A 124 -3.85 -22.48 -28.76
N ALA A 125 -4.84 -21.82 -28.17
CA ALA A 125 -4.81 -21.38 -26.76
C ALA A 125 -6.22 -21.06 -26.24
N ASN A 126 -6.43 -21.24 -24.93
CA ASN A 126 -7.61 -20.72 -24.23
C ASN A 126 -7.20 -19.43 -23.53
N ILE A 127 -7.86 -18.34 -23.87
CA ILE A 127 -7.51 -17.00 -23.40
C ILE A 127 -8.52 -16.53 -22.36
N LYS A 128 -8.01 -16.00 -21.25
CA LYS A 128 -8.71 -15.08 -20.35
C LYS A 128 -8.16 -13.67 -20.61
N LEU A 129 -9.04 -12.70 -20.79
CA LEU A 129 -8.72 -11.29 -21.01
C LEU A 129 -9.35 -10.44 -19.90
N ASP A 130 -8.50 -9.76 -19.13
CA ASP A 130 -8.90 -8.86 -18.06
C ASP A 130 -9.37 -7.51 -18.64
N ASN A 131 -10.10 -6.76 -17.82
CA ASN A 131 -10.58 -5.43 -18.18
C ASN A 131 -9.40 -4.50 -18.54
N ILE A 132 -9.57 -3.62 -19.53
CA ILE A 132 -8.55 -2.65 -19.97
C ILE A 132 -8.00 -1.77 -18.84
N SER A 133 -8.77 -1.52 -17.78
CA SER A 133 -8.34 -0.81 -16.57
C SER A 133 -7.22 -1.53 -15.79
N ALA A 134 -7.09 -2.85 -15.95
CA ALA A 134 -5.95 -3.64 -15.47
C ALA A 134 -4.73 -3.55 -16.41
N ASN A 135 -4.81 -2.73 -17.47
CA ASN A 135 -3.78 -2.53 -18.49
C ASN A 135 -3.40 -3.83 -19.20
N THR A 136 -4.40 -4.56 -19.71
CA THR A 136 -4.21 -5.80 -20.47
C THR A 136 -4.91 -5.75 -21.83
N ALA A 137 -4.25 -6.26 -22.86
CA ALA A 137 -4.81 -6.48 -24.20
C ALA A 137 -4.11 -7.67 -24.87
N ALA A 138 -4.70 -8.18 -25.96
CA ALA A 138 -4.05 -9.15 -26.84
C ALA A 138 -3.91 -8.61 -28.26
N ARG A 139 -3.00 -9.20 -29.05
CA ARG A 139 -2.75 -8.82 -30.44
C ARG A 139 -2.68 -10.06 -31.34
N ILE A 140 -3.26 -9.97 -32.53
CA ILE A 140 -2.97 -10.86 -33.66
C ILE A 140 -2.27 -10.04 -34.73
N SER A 141 -1.00 -10.35 -34.98
CA SER A 141 -0.27 -9.76 -36.10
C SER A 141 -0.64 -10.42 -37.43
N THR A 142 -0.73 -9.61 -38.48
CA THR A 142 -0.84 -10.08 -39.86
C THR A 142 0.56 -10.33 -40.47
N SER A 143 0.62 -10.68 -41.76
CA SER A 143 1.88 -10.77 -42.50
C SER A 143 2.55 -9.40 -42.72
N ASN A 144 1.77 -8.32 -42.67
CA ASN A 144 2.25 -6.95 -42.66
C ASN A 144 2.44 -6.48 -41.21
N PRO A 145 3.65 -6.14 -40.75
CA PRO A 145 3.88 -5.76 -39.36
C PRO A 145 3.16 -4.47 -38.93
N ASP A 146 2.83 -3.61 -39.90
CA ASP A 146 2.09 -2.39 -39.68
C ASP A 146 0.57 -2.63 -39.62
N GLU A 147 0.10 -3.84 -39.93
CA GLU A 147 -1.32 -4.20 -39.89
C GLU A 147 -1.59 -5.33 -38.89
N TYR A 148 -2.53 -5.12 -37.98
CA TYR A 148 -2.80 -6.06 -36.89
C TYR A 148 -4.16 -5.83 -36.24
N PHE A 149 -4.62 -6.84 -35.50
CA PHE A 149 -5.83 -6.77 -34.69
C PHE A 149 -5.47 -6.68 -33.21
N LEU A 150 -6.11 -5.78 -32.47
CA LEU A 150 -6.03 -5.71 -31.00
C LEU A 150 -7.34 -6.15 -30.37
N PHE A 151 -7.24 -6.79 -29.20
CA PHE A 151 -8.38 -7.31 -28.45
C PHE A 151 -8.33 -6.72 -27.04
N GLU A 152 -9.40 -6.04 -26.63
CA GLU A 152 -9.54 -5.46 -25.30
C GLU A 152 -10.88 -5.81 -24.68
N ASN A 153 -10.94 -5.94 -23.35
CA ASN A 153 -12.19 -6.12 -22.61
C ASN A 153 -12.59 -4.80 -21.94
N ARG A 154 -13.78 -4.31 -22.28
CA ARG A 154 -14.39 -3.09 -21.73
C ARG A 154 -15.56 -3.47 -20.84
N GLN A 155 -15.64 -2.86 -19.66
CA GLN A 155 -16.75 -3.02 -18.72
C GLN A 155 -17.21 -1.66 -18.23
N GLN A 156 -18.51 -1.45 -18.10
CA GLN A 156 -19.12 -0.18 -17.68
C GLN A 156 -18.92 0.12 -16.18
N THR A 157 -17.65 0.24 -15.78
CA THR A 157 -17.19 0.54 -14.43
C THR A 157 -16.09 1.59 -14.48
N GLY A 158 -15.94 2.39 -13.41
CA GLY A 158 -14.94 3.46 -13.37
C GLY A 158 -15.14 4.49 -14.50
N TRP A 159 -14.06 4.82 -15.22
CA TRP A 159 -14.06 5.74 -16.37
C TRP A 159 -14.83 5.21 -17.58
N ASP A 160 -15.03 3.90 -17.66
CA ASP A 160 -15.77 3.26 -18.74
C ASP A 160 -17.28 3.18 -18.46
N LYS A 161 -17.77 3.76 -17.34
CA LYS A 161 -19.17 3.69 -16.92
C LYS A 161 -20.19 4.16 -17.99
N TYR A 162 -19.80 5.08 -18.87
CA TYR A 162 -20.69 5.74 -19.82
C TYR A 162 -20.35 5.44 -21.29
N ILE A 163 -19.52 4.42 -21.56
CA ILE A 163 -19.31 3.94 -22.94
C ILE A 163 -20.54 3.15 -23.42
N PRO A 164 -20.73 2.97 -24.74
CA PRO A 164 -21.95 2.41 -25.29
C PRO A 164 -22.36 1.03 -24.76
N GLY A 165 -21.40 0.13 -24.48
CA GLY A 165 -21.70 -1.23 -24.03
C GLY A 165 -20.59 -1.86 -23.18
N HIS A 166 -20.59 -3.19 -23.08
CA HIS A 166 -19.55 -3.97 -22.42
C HIS A 166 -19.26 -5.25 -23.20
N GLY A 167 -18.04 -5.77 -23.07
CA GLY A 167 -17.58 -6.95 -23.77
C GLY A 167 -16.18 -6.74 -24.33
N MET A 168 -15.81 -7.55 -25.30
CA MET A 168 -14.55 -7.46 -26.02
C MET A 168 -14.70 -6.57 -27.25
N LEU A 169 -13.88 -5.52 -27.37
CA LEU A 169 -13.72 -4.81 -28.64
C LEU A 169 -12.56 -5.43 -29.42
N VAL A 170 -12.70 -5.47 -30.74
CA VAL A 170 -11.65 -5.85 -31.67
C VAL A 170 -11.31 -4.64 -32.51
N TRP A 171 -10.06 -4.19 -32.44
CA TRP A 171 -9.56 -3.07 -33.22
C TRP A 171 -8.77 -3.58 -34.42
N HIS A 172 -9.03 -3.07 -35.63
CA HIS A 172 -8.23 -3.31 -36.82
C HIS A 172 -7.36 -2.09 -37.10
N ILE A 173 -6.04 -2.29 -37.06
CA ILE A 173 -5.04 -1.23 -37.23
C ILE A 173 -4.27 -1.49 -38.53
N ASP A 174 -4.09 -0.44 -39.34
CA ASP A 174 -3.17 -0.40 -40.48
C ASP A 174 -2.33 0.88 -40.39
N TYR A 175 -1.13 0.78 -39.82
CA TYR A 175 -0.28 1.93 -39.61
C TYR A 175 0.32 2.45 -40.92
N LYS A 176 0.23 3.77 -41.11
CA LYS A 176 0.87 4.50 -42.23
C LYS A 176 1.41 5.83 -41.72
N PRO A 177 2.75 6.02 -41.65
CA PRO A 177 3.35 7.23 -41.07
C PRO A 177 2.76 8.54 -41.58
N ASN A 178 2.56 8.66 -42.90
CA ASN A 178 2.02 9.88 -43.50
C ASN A 178 0.56 10.15 -43.11
N VAL A 179 -0.27 9.10 -42.97
CA VAL A 179 -1.68 9.23 -42.60
C VAL A 179 -1.82 9.77 -41.17
N TRP A 180 -0.94 9.31 -40.27
CA TRP A 180 -0.85 9.80 -38.91
C TRP A 180 -0.32 11.24 -38.86
N SER A 181 0.76 11.53 -39.57
CA SER A 181 1.36 12.88 -39.55
C SER A 181 0.45 13.96 -40.14
N TYR A 182 -0.44 13.59 -41.07
CA TYR A 182 -1.43 14.51 -41.64
C TYR A 182 -2.77 14.49 -40.91
N ASN A 183 -2.90 13.70 -39.84
CA ASN A 183 -4.13 13.58 -39.06
C ASN A 183 -5.36 13.22 -39.92
N THR A 184 -5.19 12.24 -40.81
CA THR A 184 -6.23 11.78 -41.74
C THR A 184 -6.65 10.33 -41.52
N VAL A 185 -6.47 9.82 -40.29
CA VAL A 185 -6.53 8.39 -39.95
C VAL A 185 -7.83 7.71 -40.36
N ASN A 186 -8.99 8.35 -40.16
CA ASN A 186 -10.27 7.73 -40.51
C ASN A 186 -11.10 8.58 -41.50
N ASN A 187 -10.44 9.33 -42.38
CA ASN A 187 -11.10 10.17 -43.38
C ASN A 187 -11.65 9.42 -44.60
N THR A 188 -11.26 8.16 -44.77
CA THR A 188 -11.67 7.34 -45.92
C THR A 188 -12.58 6.21 -45.45
N LYS A 189 -13.88 6.32 -45.70
CA LYS A 189 -14.87 5.30 -45.31
C LYS A 189 -14.52 3.88 -45.78
N SER A 190 -13.92 3.74 -46.96
CA SER A 190 -13.57 2.42 -47.50
C SER A 190 -12.24 1.86 -46.97
N HIS A 191 -11.54 2.60 -46.12
CA HIS A 191 -10.24 2.23 -45.53
C HIS A 191 -9.99 3.04 -44.27
N GLN A 192 -10.53 2.57 -43.14
CA GLN A 192 -10.28 3.14 -41.82
C GLN A 192 -9.00 2.53 -41.26
N TYR A 193 -8.02 3.36 -40.92
CA TYR A 193 -6.70 2.88 -40.51
C TYR A 193 -6.63 2.50 -39.02
N VAL A 194 -7.59 2.96 -38.22
CA VAL A 194 -7.80 2.53 -36.84
C VAL A 194 -9.30 2.37 -36.65
N ASP A 195 -9.77 1.14 -36.69
CA ASP A 195 -11.21 0.82 -36.73
C ASP A 195 -11.61 -0.14 -35.62
N ILE A 196 -12.91 -0.16 -35.28
CA ILE A 196 -13.51 -1.22 -34.46
C ILE A 196 -14.24 -2.16 -35.42
N GLU A 197 -13.97 -3.45 -35.33
CA GLU A 197 -14.74 -4.47 -36.05
C GLU A 197 -16.07 -4.68 -35.31
N GLU A 198 -17.17 -4.09 -35.80
CA GLU A 198 -18.45 -4.11 -35.10
C GLU A 198 -19.06 -5.51 -35.07
N ALA A 199 -19.15 -6.13 -33.89
CA ALA A 199 -19.59 -7.51 -33.75
C ALA A 199 -20.95 -7.82 -34.42
N ASP A 200 -21.88 -6.87 -34.37
CA ASP A 200 -23.22 -7.00 -34.97
C ASP A 200 -23.26 -6.76 -36.50
N GLY A 201 -22.14 -6.33 -37.10
CA GLY A 201 -22.01 -5.99 -38.52
C GLY A 201 -22.75 -4.72 -38.94
N LEU A 202 -23.11 -3.83 -38.00
CA LEU A 202 -23.92 -2.65 -38.24
C LEU A 202 -23.20 -1.35 -37.86
N GLN A 203 -22.74 -0.63 -38.88
CA GLN A 203 -22.13 0.70 -38.74
C GLN A 203 -23.17 1.81 -38.48
N SER A 204 -23.71 1.87 -37.27
CA SER A 204 -24.70 2.88 -36.89
C SER A 204 -24.57 3.33 -35.43
N SER A 205 -24.79 4.63 -35.20
CA SER A 205 -24.59 5.23 -33.86
C SER A 205 -25.63 4.78 -32.84
N SER A 206 -26.79 4.27 -33.26
CA SER A 206 -27.87 3.85 -32.37
C SER A 206 -27.71 2.45 -31.77
N ASN A 207 -26.70 1.70 -32.20
CA ASN A 207 -26.48 0.30 -31.84
C ASN A 207 -25.00 0.03 -31.47
N ARG A 208 -24.28 1.08 -31.05
CA ARG A 208 -22.88 0.95 -30.62
C ARG A 208 -22.66 -0.01 -29.45
N ASP A 209 -23.72 -0.31 -28.68
CA ASP A 209 -23.71 -1.33 -27.64
C ASP A 209 -23.58 -2.76 -28.20
N GLY A 210 -23.93 -2.94 -29.48
CA GLY A 210 -23.76 -4.17 -30.27
C GLY A 210 -22.38 -4.36 -30.89
N ASP A 211 -21.49 -3.35 -30.87
CA ASP A 211 -20.17 -3.41 -31.50
C ASP A 211 -19.20 -4.41 -30.82
N SER A 212 -19.49 -4.81 -29.58
CA SER A 212 -18.62 -5.65 -28.75
C SER A 212 -18.98 -7.14 -28.79
N PHE A 213 -18.00 -8.01 -28.53
CA PHE A 213 -18.14 -9.47 -28.49
C PHE A 213 -18.12 -10.01 -27.03
N PRO A 214 -19.05 -10.88 -26.62
CA PRO A 214 -20.26 -11.23 -27.33
C PRO A 214 -21.27 -10.06 -27.38
N GLY A 215 -21.13 -9.07 -26.49
CA GLY A 215 -21.96 -7.87 -26.44
C GLY A 215 -23.46 -8.15 -26.42
N THR A 216 -24.26 -7.16 -26.82
CA THR A 216 -25.71 -7.32 -26.88
C THR A 216 -26.18 -8.20 -28.06
N ALA A 217 -25.35 -8.32 -29.10
CA ALA A 217 -25.62 -9.14 -30.29
C ALA A 217 -25.35 -10.64 -30.09
N ASN A 218 -24.71 -11.04 -28.98
CA ASN A 218 -24.30 -12.41 -28.66
C ASN A 218 -23.42 -13.07 -29.74
N VAL A 219 -22.49 -12.33 -30.33
CA VAL A 219 -21.59 -12.84 -31.37
C VAL A 219 -20.38 -13.50 -30.73
N THR A 220 -20.27 -14.82 -30.88
CA THR A 220 -19.31 -15.63 -30.10
C THR A 220 -18.09 -16.09 -30.91
N GLU A 221 -17.91 -15.55 -32.11
CA GLU A 221 -16.78 -15.87 -32.98
C GLU A 221 -16.36 -14.67 -33.84
N PHE A 222 -15.08 -14.61 -34.16
CA PHE A 222 -14.46 -13.67 -35.10
C PHE A 222 -13.38 -14.42 -35.87
N THR A 223 -13.59 -14.57 -37.18
CA THR A 223 -12.76 -15.43 -38.05
C THR A 223 -12.58 -14.77 -39.43
N ASP A 224 -11.78 -15.40 -40.31
CA ASP A 224 -11.63 -14.93 -41.69
C ASP A 224 -12.92 -15.02 -42.52
N ASP A 225 -13.94 -15.75 -42.06
CA ASP A 225 -15.18 -16.02 -42.80
C ASP A 225 -16.44 -15.41 -42.13
N THR A 226 -16.27 -14.70 -41.01
CA THR A 226 -17.36 -13.97 -40.35
C THR A 226 -17.62 -12.60 -41.00
N THR A 227 -18.68 -11.92 -40.58
CA THR A 227 -18.88 -10.49 -40.88
C THR A 227 -19.17 -9.80 -39.54
N PRO A 228 -18.24 -8.98 -39.02
CA PRO A 228 -16.96 -8.57 -39.60
C PRO A 228 -15.94 -9.72 -39.75
N SER A 229 -14.95 -9.54 -40.60
CA SER A 229 -13.97 -10.59 -40.97
C SER A 229 -12.56 -10.23 -40.47
N MET A 230 -11.80 -11.22 -40.02
CA MET A 230 -10.39 -11.05 -39.60
C MET A 230 -9.40 -10.90 -40.78
N ARG A 231 -9.86 -10.88 -42.03
CA ARG A 231 -8.96 -10.69 -43.18
C ARG A 231 -8.31 -9.31 -43.14
N SER A 232 -7.08 -9.22 -43.62
CA SER A 232 -6.41 -7.93 -43.80
C SER A 232 -7.10 -7.09 -44.89
N TRP A 233 -6.71 -5.81 -45.01
CA TRP A 233 -7.14 -4.92 -46.09
C TRP A 233 -6.80 -5.45 -47.50
N ASP A 234 -5.71 -6.22 -47.62
CA ASP A 234 -5.34 -6.94 -48.85
C ASP A 234 -6.10 -8.29 -49.03
N ASN A 235 -7.10 -8.55 -48.18
CA ASN A 235 -7.98 -9.73 -48.18
C ASN A 235 -7.26 -11.07 -47.85
N GLU A 236 -6.08 -11.01 -47.23
CA GLU A 236 -5.33 -12.19 -46.81
C GLU A 236 -5.91 -12.75 -45.50
N PRO A 237 -6.11 -14.09 -45.40
CA PRO A 237 -6.63 -14.73 -44.20
C PRO A 237 -5.54 -14.86 -43.11
N GLN A 238 -5.93 -14.67 -41.85
CA GLN A 238 -5.02 -14.84 -40.71
C GLN A 238 -4.90 -16.30 -40.27
N ASN A 239 -5.91 -17.14 -40.57
CA ASN A 239 -6.00 -18.53 -40.14
C ASN A 239 -5.85 -18.72 -38.61
N LYS A 240 -6.31 -17.72 -37.84
CA LYS A 240 -6.24 -17.67 -36.36
C LYS A 240 -7.64 -17.44 -35.77
N PRO A 241 -8.61 -18.33 -36.02
CA PRO A 241 -10.00 -18.09 -35.64
C PRO A 241 -10.14 -17.89 -34.13
N ILE A 242 -10.93 -16.88 -33.73
CA ILE A 242 -11.37 -16.66 -32.35
C ILE A 242 -12.77 -17.21 -32.22
N THR A 243 -12.97 -18.15 -31.30
CA THR A 243 -14.23 -18.87 -31.12
C THR A 243 -14.57 -18.98 -29.64
N ASP A 244 -15.82 -19.35 -29.33
CA ASP A 244 -16.28 -19.55 -27.95
C ASP A 244 -16.07 -18.29 -27.08
N ILE A 245 -16.28 -17.11 -27.68
CA ILE A 245 -16.18 -15.83 -26.99
C ILE A 245 -17.33 -15.76 -25.99
N ARG A 246 -16.99 -15.62 -24.71
CA ARG A 246 -17.96 -15.54 -23.62
C ARG A 246 -17.50 -14.57 -22.55
N GLU A 247 -18.45 -13.90 -21.92
CA GLU A 247 -18.22 -13.01 -20.80
C GLU A 247 -18.67 -13.67 -19.49
N SER A 248 -17.84 -13.60 -18.44
CA SER A 248 -18.22 -14.07 -17.10
C SER A 248 -17.42 -13.36 -16.02
N ASN A 249 -18.13 -12.83 -15.02
CA ASN A 249 -17.54 -12.11 -13.87
C ASN A 249 -16.62 -10.94 -14.29
N GLY A 250 -16.98 -10.20 -15.35
CA GLY A 250 -16.19 -9.08 -15.88
C GLY A 250 -14.95 -9.46 -16.68
N TYR A 251 -14.74 -10.75 -16.94
CA TYR A 251 -13.66 -11.28 -17.78
C TYR A 251 -14.21 -11.81 -19.10
N ILE A 252 -13.41 -11.67 -20.15
CA ILE A 252 -13.67 -12.29 -21.44
C ILE A 252 -12.85 -13.57 -21.57
N TYR A 253 -13.49 -14.62 -22.06
CA TYR A 253 -12.85 -15.89 -22.39
C TYR A 253 -13.07 -16.21 -23.86
N PHE A 254 -12.05 -16.74 -24.54
CA PHE A 254 -12.18 -17.23 -25.91
C PHE A 254 -11.11 -18.26 -26.25
N LYS A 255 -11.32 -18.99 -27.35
CA LYS A 255 -10.37 -19.96 -27.92
C LYS A 255 -9.74 -19.38 -29.17
N VAL A 256 -8.42 -19.41 -29.22
CA VAL A 256 -7.63 -19.12 -30.42
C VAL A 256 -7.36 -20.43 -31.13
N SER A 257 -7.59 -20.50 -32.44
CA SER A 257 -7.20 -21.64 -33.29
C SER A 257 -7.67 -23.00 -32.75
N GLY A 258 -8.91 -23.07 -32.26
CA GLY A 258 -9.52 -24.28 -31.69
C GLY A 258 -9.25 -24.52 -30.19
N GLY A 259 -8.43 -23.66 -29.56
CA GLY A 259 -8.10 -23.76 -28.14
C GLY A 259 -7.05 -24.84 -27.83
N LYS A 260 -6.74 -25.00 -26.55
CA LYS A 260 -5.97 -26.13 -26.02
C LYS A 260 -6.87 -26.98 -25.13
N ASN A 261 -6.59 -28.28 -25.05
CA ASN A 261 -7.31 -29.14 -24.11
C ASN A 261 -7.13 -28.60 -22.69
N GLU A 262 -8.23 -28.46 -21.96
CA GLU A 262 -8.21 -28.01 -20.57
C GLU A 262 -7.35 -28.94 -19.70
N VAL A 263 -6.67 -28.38 -18.71
CA VAL A 263 -5.99 -29.17 -17.68
C VAL A 263 -7.06 -29.65 -16.70
N PRO A 264 -7.27 -30.97 -16.52
CA PRO A 264 -8.29 -31.48 -15.61
C PRO A 264 -8.04 -31.01 -14.18
N ALA A 265 -9.10 -30.66 -13.46
CA ALA A 265 -9.00 -30.36 -12.04
C ALA A 265 -8.65 -31.62 -11.23
N VAL A 266 -7.90 -31.42 -10.15
CA VAL A 266 -7.65 -32.47 -9.15
C VAL A 266 -8.76 -32.49 -8.09
N THR A 267 -8.81 -33.59 -7.33
CA THR A 267 -9.64 -33.69 -6.13
C THR A 267 -8.77 -33.42 -4.91
N ALA A 268 -9.17 -32.46 -4.07
CA ALA A 268 -8.54 -32.22 -2.77
C ALA A 268 -9.05 -33.27 -1.77
N ASN A 269 -8.12 -33.90 -1.04
CA ASN A 269 -8.42 -34.94 -0.05
C ASN A 269 -8.78 -34.33 1.30
N GLU A 270 -9.27 -35.11 2.25
CA GLU A 270 -9.38 -34.62 3.63
C GLU A 270 -8.00 -34.23 4.19
N ALA A 271 -7.95 -33.21 5.05
CA ALA A 271 -6.71 -32.78 5.68
C ALA A 271 -6.17 -33.88 6.62
N GLU A 272 -4.85 -34.09 6.59
CA GLU A 272 -4.15 -35.04 7.44
C GLU A 272 -3.29 -34.29 8.48
N GLU A 273 -2.78 -35.00 9.49
CA GLU A 273 -1.81 -34.44 10.45
C GLU A 273 -2.29 -33.11 11.07
N VAL A 274 -3.57 -33.05 11.46
CA VAL A 274 -4.20 -31.84 12.02
C VAL A 274 -3.70 -31.63 13.45
N GLY A 275 -2.98 -30.52 13.66
CA GLY A 275 -2.46 -30.06 14.93
C GLY A 275 -3.15 -28.80 15.45
N ILE A 276 -2.56 -28.20 16.49
CA ILE A 276 -3.07 -26.96 17.14
C ILE A 276 -2.94 -25.75 16.21
N ASP A 277 -1.92 -25.72 15.36
CA ASP A 277 -1.55 -24.59 14.49
C ASP A 277 -1.20 -25.01 13.06
N HIS A 278 -1.51 -26.26 12.68
CA HIS A 278 -1.15 -26.79 11.37
C HIS A 278 -2.07 -27.92 10.90
N PHE A 279 -2.03 -28.18 9.59
CA PHE A 279 -2.52 -29.41 8.97
C PHE A 279 -1.75 -29.68 7.68
N THR A 280 -1.80 -30.91 7.18
CA THR A 280 -1.27 -31.27 5.86
C THR A 280 -2.39 -31.34 4.83
N ALA A 281 -2.35 -30.43 3.84
CA ALA A 281 -3.20 -30.45 2.66
C ALA A 281 -2.69 -31.48 1.65
N SER A 282 -3.58 -32.21 0.97
CA SER A 282 -3.17 -33.14 -0.11
C SER A 282 -4.24 -33.28 -1.20
N TRP A 283 -3.83 -33.75 -2.38
CA TRP A 283 -4.73 -33.88 -3.55
C TRP A 283 -4.32 -35.03 -4.48
N SER A 284 -5.23 -35.40 -5.39
CA SER A 284 -4.99 -36.40 -6.43
C SER A 284 -3.93 -35.95 -7.43
N GLU A 285 -3.30 -36.91 -8.11
CA GLU A 285 -2.36 -36.62 -9.19
C GLU A 285 -3.06 -35.93 -10.38
N GLY A 286 -2.37 -34.97 -11.00
CA GLY A 286 -2.81 -34.24 -12.19
C GLY A 286 -2.04 -34.70 -13.43
N ASN A 287 -2.12 -33.96 -14.53
CA ASN A 287 -1.35 -34.29 -15.73
C ASN A 287 0.17 -34.20 -15.47
N ALA A 288 0.94 -35.05 -16.13
CA ALA A 288 2.40 -35.07 -16.01
C ALA A 288 3.02 -33.70 -16.39
N GLY A 289 3.99 -33.25 -15.59
CA GLY A 289 4.69 -31.98 -15.82
C GLY A 289 3.97 -30.73 -15.31
N CYS A 290 2.75 -30.88 -14.77
CA CYS A 290 2.03 -29.77 -14.16
C CYS A 290 2.52 -29.44 -12.74
N GLN A 291 2.22 -28.22 -12.32
CA GLN A 291 2.40 -27.70 -10.96
C GLN A 291 1.03 -27.50 -10.30
N TYR A 292 1.01 -27.16 -9.02
CA TYR A 292 -0.20 -26.96 -8.23
C TYR A 292 -0.21 -25.60 -7.56
N ILE A 293 -1.40 -25.01 -7.49
CA ILE A 293 -1.69 -23.74 -6.84
C ILE A 293 -2.65 -24.02 -5.69
N LEU A 294 -2.20 -23.82 -4.45
CA LEU A 294 -2.96 -24.05 -3.23
C LEU A 294 -3.47 -22.72 -2.66
N SER A 295 -4.76 -22.68 -2.34
CA SER A 295 -5.39 -21.59 -1.59
C SER A 295 -5.88 -22.06 -0.23
N VAL A 296 -5.54 -21.36 0.86
CA VAL A 296 -6.03 -21.62 2.23
C VAL A 296 -6.67 -20.36 2.80
N TYR A 297 -7.87 -20.47 3.36
CA TYR A 297 -8.65 -19.32 3.82
C TYR A 297 -9.67 -19.68 4.89
N THR A 298 -10.16 -18.68 5.61
CA THR A 298 -11.38 -18.77 6.42
C THR A 298 -12.55 -18.11 5.67
N THR A 299 -13.77 -18.43 6.06
CA THR A 299 -14.97 -17.77 5.53
C THR A 299 -15.88 -17.32 6.65
N GLU A 300 -16.37 -16.08 6.58
CA GLU A 300 -17.32 -15.51 7.53
C GLU A 300 -18.49 -14.88 6.77
N MET A 301 -19.69 -14.91 7.34
CA MET A 301 -20.84 -14.19 6.77
C MET A 301 -20.88 -12.78 7.34
N SER A 302 -20.86 -11.76 6.48
CA SER A 302 -21.04 -10.37 6.91
C SER A 302 -22.43 -10.14 7.50
N GLU A 303 -22.59 -9.04 8.26
CA GLU A 303 -23.90 -8.58 8.75
C GLU A 303 -24.92 -8.34 7.61
N SER A 304 -24.45 -8.10 6.39
CA SER A 304 -25.26 -7.93 5.18
C SER A 304 -25.57 -9.23 4.43
N GLY A 305 -25.14 -10.40 4.95
CA GLY A 305 -25.36 -11.71 4.33
C GLY A 305 -24.42 -12.01 3.16
N LYS A 306 -23.30 -11.29 3.03
CA LYS A 306 -22.27 -11.54 2.03
C LYS A 306 -21.18 -12.43 2.64
N LEU A 307 -20.78 -13.49 1.95
CA LEU A 307 -19.64 -14.29 2.35
C LEU A 307 -18.34 -13.49 2.17
N ILE A 308 -17.56 -13.38 3.22
CA ILE A 308 -16.22 -12.78 3.26
C ILE A 308 -15.22 -13.93 3.33
N THR A 309 -14.24 -13.92 2.43
CA THR A 309 -13.13 -14.87 2.42
C THR A 309 -11.87 -14.14 2.87
N THR A 310 -11.19 -14.67 3.88
CA THR A 310 -9.92 -14.14 4.38
C THR A 310 -8.85 -15.20 4.16
N PHE A 311 -7.93 -14.93 3.23
CA PHE A 311 -6.82 -15.84 2.93
C PHE A 311 -5.79 -15.83 4.05
N VAL A 312 -5.28 -17.02 4.38
CA VAL A 312 -4.13 -17.13 5.28
C VAL A 312 -2.92 -16.48 4.59
N PRO A 313 -2.17 -15.59 5.28
CA PRO A 313 -1.03 -14.91 4.69
C PRO A 313 -0.06 -15.87 4.00
N GLY A 314 0.30 -15.57 2.74
CA GLY A 314 1.18 -16.42 1.93
C GLY A 314 0.52 -17.66 1.33
N TRP A 315 -0.76 -17.91 1.58
CA TRP A 315 -1.53 -19.03 1.04
C TRP A 315 -2.66 -18.61 0.12
N ASP A 316 -2.71 -17.37 -0.37
CA ASP A 316 -3.57 -17.05 -1.52
C ASP A 316 -2.87 -17.47 -2.81
N SER A 317 -3.42 -18.51 -3.46
CA SER A 317 -2.98 -18.95 -4.77
C SER A 317 -1.47 -19.24 -4.83
N ARG A 318 -0.95 -19.89 -3.78
CA ARG A 318 0.46 -20.23 -3.64
C ARG A 318 0.82 -21.36 -4.60
N ASN A 319 1.76 -21.12 -5.50
CA ASN A 319 2.34 -22.20 -6.31
C ASN A 319 3.24 -23.06 -5.42
N VAL A 320 2.91 -24.35 -5.30
CA VAL A 320 3.61 -25.35 -4.49
C VAL A 320 4.41 -26.33 -5.34
N GLY A 321 4.63 -26.00 -6.62
CA GLY A 321 5.39 -26.83 -7.56
C GLY A 321 4.67 -28.13 -7.89
N ALA A 322 5.43 -29.21 -8.06
CA ALA A 322 4.90 -30.54 -8.36
C ALA A 322 4.53 -31.35 -7.10
N GLU A 323 4.61 -30.73 -5.92
CA GLU A 323 4.25 -31.39 -4.66
C GLU A 323 2.76 -31.74 -4.64
N ARG A 324 2.42 -32.89 -4.04
CA ARG A 324 1.02 -33.37 -3.92
C ARG A 324 0.50 -33.34 -2.49
N ARG A 325 1.35 -32.91 -1.55
CA ARG A 325 1.00 -32.68 -0.17
C ARG A 325 1.87 -31.56 0.40
N VAL A 326 1.27 -30.70 1.22
CA VAL A 326 1.95 -29.53 1.77
C VAL A 326 1.51 -29.34 3.22
N LEU A 327 2.47 -29.16 4.12
CA LEU A 327 2.22 -28.73 5.49
C LEU A 327 1.86 -27.25 5.50
N VAL A 328 0.65 -26.95 5.96
CA VAL A 328 0.15 -25.60 6.22
C VAL A 328 0.28 -25.37 7.72
N GLY A 329 1.11 -24.40 8.13
CA GLY A 329 1.37 -24.07 9.53
C GLY A 329 1.13 -22.59 9.85
N ASP A 330 1.48 -22.20 11.07
CA ASP A 330 1.26 -20.84 11.62
C ASP A 330 -0.23 -20.44 11.64
N LEU A 331 -1.11 -21.41 11.92
CA LEU A 331 -2.55 -21.20 11.99
C LEU A 331 -3.03 -20.91 13.41
N ASP A 332 -4.17 -20.23 13.53
CA ASP A 332 -4.85 -20.05 14.80
C ASP A 332 -5.46 -21.39 15.26
N TYR A 333 -5.45 -21.64 16.57
CA TYR A 333 -6.07 -22.82 17.18
C TYR A 333 -7.60 -22.70 17.21
N SER A 334 -8.30 -23.82 17.37
CA SER A 334 -9.78 -23.89 17.39
C SER A 334 -10.45 -23.14 16.22
N THR A 335 -9.78 -23.04 15.07
CA THR A 335 -10.20 -22.20 13.93
C THR A 335 -10.53 -23.06 12.73
N GLU A 336 -11.67 -22.79 12.09
CA GLU A 336 -12.09 -23.46 10.87
C GLU A 336 -11.44 -22.82 9.64
N TYR A 337 -10.61 -23.59 8.94
CA TYR A 337 -9.99 -23.26 7.67
C TYR A 337 -10.59 -24.09 6.54
N LYS A 338 -10.44 -23.55 5.33
CA LYS A 338 -10.82 -24.17 4.07
C LYS A 338 -9.65 -24.13 3.11
N TYR A 339 -9.52 -25.16 2.28
CA TYR A 339 -8.53 -25.15 1.21
C TYR A 339 -9.05 -25.72 -0.11
N SER A 340 -8.47 -25.24 -1.21
CA SER A 340 -8.72 -25.73 -2.58
C SER A 340 -7.46 -25.64 -3.43
N VAL A 341 -7.40 -26.43 -4.50
CA VAL A 341 -6.22 -26.59 -5.35
C VAL A 341 -6.58 -26.41 -6.82
N ARG A 342 -5.73 -25.73 -7.59
CA ARG A 342 -5.76 -25.71 -9.05
C ARG A 342 -4.50 -26.36 -9.62
N VAL A 343 -4.62 -26.95 -10.79
CA VAL A 343 -3.47 -27.42 -11.58
C VAL A 343 -3.00 -26.28 -12.47
N LEU A 344 -1.68 -26.09 -12.59
CA LEU A 344 -1.03 -25.16 -13.50
C LEU A 344 -0.16 -25.96 -14.48
N ASP A 345 -0.40 -25.83 -15.77
CA ASP A 345 0.54 -26.27 -16.79
C ASP A 345 1.58 -25.17 -17.01
N PRO A 346 2.85 -25.36 -16.61
CA PRO A 346 3.87 -24.33 -16.72
C PRO A 346 4.29 -24.04 -18.17
N GLU A 347 4.02 -24.96 -19.10
CA GLU A 347 4.41 -24.84 -20.50
C GLU A 347 3.41 -23.98 -21.28
N THR A 348 2.13 -24.04 -20.89
CA THR A 348 1.05 -23.33 -21.56
C THR A 348 0.45 -22.18 -20.75
N GLY A 349 0.71 -22.13 -19.44
CA GLY A 349 0.11 -21.19 -18.50
C GLY A 349 -1.35 -21.49 -18.16
N LEU A 350 -1.92 -22.57 -18.69
CA LEU A 350 -3.31 -22.95 -18.44
C LEU A 350 -3.48 -23.45 -17.00
N GLN A 351 -4.61 -23.08 -16.40
CA GLN A 351 -5.01 -23.58 -15.10
C GLN A 351 -6.32 -24.36 -15.19
N SER A 352 -6.45 -25.38 -14.34
CA SER A 352 -7.73 -26.07 -14.15
C SER A 352 -8.73 -25.19 -13.38
N ALA A 353 -10.00 -25.59 -13.37
CA ALA A 353 -10.92 -25.16 -12.32
C ALA A 353 -10.37 -25.54 -10.92
N SER A 354 -10.83 -24.86 -9.88
CA SER A 354 -10.54 -25.26 -8.49
C SER A 354 -11.10 -26.65 -8.20
N SER A 355 -10.41 -27.40 -7.35
CA SER A 355 -10.90 -28.65 -6.77
C SER A 355 -12.18 -28.44 -5.94
N ASN A 356 -12.73 -29.54 -5.41
CA ASN A 356 -13.62 -29.44 -4.26
C ASN A 356 -12.96 -28.65 -3.11
N GLU A 357 -13.78 -27.98 -2.31
CA GLU A 357 -13.36 -27.32 -1.08
C GLU A 357 -13.28 -28.36 0.04
N VAL A 358 -12.23 -28.27 0.86
CA VAL A 358 -12.03 -29.11 2.04
C VAL A 358 -12.02 -28.22 3.26
N THR A 359 -12.85 -28.54 4.25
CA THR A 359 -12.89 -27.85 5.55
C THR A 359 -12.08 -28.64 6.57
N VAL A 360 -11.31 -27.94 7.40
CA VAL A 360 -10.51 -28.49 8.50
C VAL A 360 -10.53 -27.52 9.69
N THR A 361 -10.65 -28.04 10.90
CA THR A 361 -10.59 -27.26 12.13
C THR A 361 -9.33 -27.63 12.90
N THR A 362 -8.48 -26.65 13.22
CA THR A 362 -7.30 -26.85 14.07
C THR A 362 -7.71 -27.27 15.48
N LEU A 363 -6.83 -27.98 16.18
CA LEU A 363 -7.11 -28.48 17.54
C LEU A 363 -7.22 -27.33 18.55
N ASP A 364 -7.86 -27.61 19.69
CA ASP A 364 -7.91 -26.68 20.80
C ASP A 364 -6.52 -26.39 21.38
N ALA A 365 -6.32 -25.16 21.85
CA ALA A 365 -5.08 -24.78 22.51
C ALA A 365 -4.81 -25.66 23.75
N THR A 366 -3.60 -26.19 23.83
CA THR A 366 -3.08 -26.79 25.07
C THR A 366 -2.56 -25.71 26.01
N PHE A 367 -2.38 -26.04 27.30
CA PHE A 367 -2.00 -25.07 28.33
C PHE A 367 -0.73 -24.27 27.99
N ASP A 368 0.25 -24.91 27.34
CA ASP A 368 1.50 -24.32 26.87
C ASP A 368 1.36 -23.37 25.68
N TYR A 369 0.21 -23.35 25.00
CA TYR A 369 -0.14 -22.38 23.96
C TYR A 369 -0.93 -21.18 24.48
N LEU A 370 -1.51 -21.28 25.68
CA LEU A 370 -2.22 -20.18 26.33
C LEU A 370 -1.25 -19.07 26.76
N ARG A 371 -1.76 -17.86 26.97
CA ARG A 371 -0.99 -16.69 27.42
C ARG A 371 -1.85 -15.84 28.37
N PRO A 372 -1.38 -15.51 29.59
CA PRO A 372 -2.02 -14.48 30.41
C PRO A 372 -1.78 -13.09 29.80
N GLU A 373 -2.74 -12.20 29.90
CA GLU A 373 -2.62 -10.80 29.47
C GLU A 373 -2.54 -9.88 30.68
N VAL A 374 -1.54 -9.00 30.75
CA VAL A 374 -1.47 -8.00 31.83
C VAL A 374 -2.52 -6.93 31.57
N GLU A 375 -3.48 -6.81 32.49
CA GLU A 375 -4.65 -5.93 32.36
C GLU A 375 -4.35 -4.54 32.91
N ALA A 376 -3.64 -4.45 34.04
CA ALA A 376 -3.42 -3.19 34.73
C ALA A 376 -2.09 -3.15 35.49
N VAL A 377 -1.52 -1.95 35.55
CA VAL A 377 -0.37 -1.60 36.40
C VAL A 377 -0.72 -0.31 37.14
N GLU A 378 -1.09 -0.45 38.42
CA GLU A 378 -1.64 0.64 39.23
C GLU A 378 -0.66 1.07 40.33
N LYS A 379 -0.37 2.36 40.41
CA LYS A 379 0.44 2.92 41.50
C LYS A 379 -0.34 2.83 42.82
N SER A 380 0.21 2.11 43.78
CA SER A 380 -0.36 1.87 45.12
C SER A 380 0.42 2.57 46.25
N GLY A 381 1.52 3.25 45.93
CA GLY A 381 2.36 4.05 46.83
C GLY A 381 3.55 4.69 46.09
N ASP A 382 4.46 5.37 46.78
CA ASP A 382 5.58 6.09 46.13
C ASP A 382 6.55 5.15 45.39
N ALA A 383 6.71 3.91 45.87
CA ALA A 383 7.55 2.87 45.26
C ALA A 383 6.78 1.54 45.04
N ASP A 384 5.45 1.58 45.12
CA ASP A 384 4.60 0.41 45.21
C ASP A 384 3.60 0.36 44.05
N TYR A 385 3.57 -0.74 43.31
CA TYR A 385 2.74 -0.93 42.12
C TYR A 385 2.01 -2.27 42.18
N ARG A 386 0.71 -2.26 41.89
CA ARG A 386 -0.11 -3.47 41.76
C ARG A 386 -0.19 -3.86 40.28
N ILE A 387 0.23 -5.07 39.97
CA ILE A 387 0.15 -5.67 38.63
C ILE A 387 -1.02 -6.65 38.64
N SER A 388 -1.92 -6.56 37.66
CA SER A 388 -3.06 -7.47 37.49
C SER A 388 -3.07 -8.06 36.08
N TRP A 389 -3.53 -9.30 35.93
CA TRP A 389 -3.58 -10.01 34.65
C TRP A 389 -4.82 -10.88 34.49
N SER A 390 -5.09 -11.34 33.27
CA SER A 390 -6.20 -12.23 32.95
C SER A 390 -5.93 -13.66 33.45
N ALA A 391 -6.98 -14.31 33.94
CA ALA A 391 -6.89 -15.70 34.39
C ALA A 391 -6.69 -16.65 33.20
N VAL A 392 -5.72 -17.56 33.30
CA VAL A 392 -5.55 -18.68 32.38
C VAL A 392 -6.28 -19.89 32.94
N GLU A 393 -7.18 -20.48 32.13
CA GLU A 393 -7.97 -21.63 32.55
C GLU A 393 -7.06 -22.81 32.94
N GLY A 394 -7.29 -23.35 34.13
CA GLY A 394 -6.51 -24.47 34.68
C GLY A 394 -5.17 -24.10 35.31
N ALA A 395 -4.82 -22.81 35.44
CA ALA A 395 -3.60 -22.39 36.11
C ALA A 395 -3.70 -22.53 37.65
N ASP A 396 -2.67 -23.14 38.26
CA ASP A 396 -2.54 -23.29 39.71
C ASP A 396 -1.81 -22.09 40.35
N GLU A 397 -0.86 -21.51 39.61
CA GLU A 397 0.01 -20.41 40.06
C GLU A 397 0.54 -19.58 38.87
N TYR A 398 1.12 -18.41 39.17
CA TYR A 398 1.72 -17.51 38.19
C TYR A 398 3.14 -17.12 38.57
N MET A 399 3.96 -16.98 37.53
CA MET A 399 5.36 -16.56 37.59
C MET A 399 5.49 -15.15 37.02
N LEU A 400 5.90 -14.20 37.85
CA LEU A 400 6.21 -12.84 37.40
C LEU A 400 7.72 -12.70 37.26
N SER A 401 8.17 -12.34 36.06
CA SER A 401 9.55 -11.89 35.86
C SER A 401 9.55 -10.38 35.74
N VAL A 402 10.26 -9.69 36.64
CA VAL A 402 10.34 -8.22 36.69
C VAL A 402 11.81 -7.82 36.69
N TYR A 403 12.23 -7.01 35.73
CA TYR A 403 13.65 -6.69 35.56
C TYR A 403 13.87 -5.33 34.90
N THR A 404 15.06 -4.78 35.10
CA THR A 404 15.59 -3.69 34.28
C THR A 404 16.44 -4.29 33.16
N LYS A 405 16.47 -3.62 32.00
CA LYS A 405 17.30 -3.99 30.86
C LYS A 405 18.49 -3.06 30.78
N SER A 406 19.69 -3.63 30.63
CA SER A 406 20.88 -2.90 30.22
C SER A 406 21.51 -3.66 29.06
N TYR A 407 21.87 -2.94 28.00
CA TYR A 407 22.50 -3.53 26.83
C TYR A 407 23.97 -3.11 26.77
N SER A 408 24.84 -3.98 26.27
CA SER A 408 26.18 -3.56 25.84
C SER A 408 26.11 -2.64 24.62
N SER A 409 27.25 -2.14 24.13
CA SER A 409 27.27 -1.43 22.84
C SER A 409 26.66 -2.30 21.73
N PRO A 410 25.76 -1.76 20.89
CA PRO A 410 25.20 -2.50 19.77
C PRO A 410 26.22 -2.64 18.64
N GLU A 411 25.99 -3.59 17.75
CA GLU A 411 26.56 -3.57 16.41
C GLU A 411 25.76 -2.61 15.52
N SER A 412 26.40 -2.12 14.45
CA SER A 412 25.80 -1.15 13.54
C SER A 412 26.03 -1.57 12.09
N GLU A 413 24.96 -1.58 11.31
CA GLU A 413 25.00 -1.80 9.87
C GLU A 413 24.35 -0.61 9.16
N THR A 414 24.98 -0.15 8.08
CA THR A 414 24.52 1.02 7.33
C THR A 414 24.52 0.72 5.84
N VAL A 415 23.46 1.15 5.15
CA VAL A 415 23.36 1.16 3.69
C VAL A 415 23.13 2.60 3.23
N ASP A 416 24.09 3.11 2.46
CA ASP A 416 24.14 4.48 1.92
C ASP A 416 23.91 4.53 0.39
N PHE A 417 23.65 3.37 -0.22
CA PHE A 417 23.40 3.20 -1.66
C PHE A 417 24.46 3.76 -2.61
N THR A 418 25.66 4.13 -2.15
CA THR A 418 26.75 4.69 -2.98
C THR A 418 27.19 3.76 -4.11
N GLY A 419 27.10 2.44 -3.88
CA GLY A 419 27.32 1.40 -4.88
C GLY A 419 26.13 1.11 -5.82
N GLY A 420 25.02 1.81 -5.65
CA GLY A 420 23.73 1.55 -6.29
C GLY A 420 22.98 0.34 -5.72
N VAL A 421 21.74 0.13 -6.16
CA VAL A 421 20.87 -0.98 -5.69
C VAL A 421 21.51 -2.36 -5.94
N SER A 422 22.24 -2.52 -7.04
CA SER A 422 22.92 -3.79 -7.36
C SER A 422 24.04 -4.17 -6.39
N ALA A 423 24.52 -3.22 -5.58
CA ALA A 423 25.55 -3.44 -4.58
C ALA A 423 24.99 -3.74 -3.19
N LEU A 424 23.66 -3.83 -3.03
CA LEU A 424 23.04 -4.31 -1.79
C LEU A 424 23.56 -5.72 -1.47
N ALA A 425 24.27 -5.82 -0.35
CA ALA A 425 24.86 -7.06 0.16
C ALA A 425 24.30 -7.37 1.56
N GLY A 426 24.82 -8.40 2.24
CA GLY A 426 24.52 -8.62 3.66
C GLY A 426 23.12 -9.16 3.99
N GLY A 427 22.27 -9.43 2.99
CA GLY A 427 20.89 -9.91 3.21
C GLY A 427 19.82 -8.81 3.16
N TRP A 428 20.22 -7.56 2.85
CA TRP A 428 19.27 -6.50 2.53
C TRP A 428 18.50 -6.82 1.25
N GLN A 429 17.23 -6.43 1.21
CA GLN A 429 16.34 -6.68 0.08
C GLN A 429 15.51 -5.45 -0.25
N THR A 430 15.29 -5.20 -1.54
CA THR A 430 14.34 -4.19 -2.00
C THR A 430 13.65 -4.68 -3.26
N ASN A 431 12.42 -4.22 -3.49
CA ASN A 431 11.69 -4.41 -4.75
C ASN A 431 11.74 -3.17 -5.66
N SER A 432 12.56 -2.16 -5.34
CA SER A 432 12.86 -1.04 -6.24
C SER A 432 14.24 -1.20 -6.85
N ASN A 433 14.36 -0.98 -8.16
CA ASN A 433 15.62 -0.94 -8.88
C ASN A 433 16.05 0.48 -9.28
N LEU A 434 15.39 1.50 -8.72
CA LEU A 434 15.58 2.91 -9.07
C LEU A 434 16.46 3.64 -8.06
N THR A 435 17.22 4.62 -8.54
CA THR A 435 18.05 5.50 -7.70
C THR A 435 17.92 6.96 -8.12
N TYR A 436 18.30 7.87 -7.22
CA TYR A 436 18.60 9.26 -7.57
C TYR A 436 20.10 9.50 -7.57
N ALA A 437 20.67 9.93 -8.69
CA ALA A 437 22.09 10.26 -8.81
C ALA A 437 22.41 11.75 -8.58
N ASN A 438 21.42 12.54 -8.17
CA ASN A 438 21.57 13.98 -7.93
C ASN A 438 21.68 14.23 -6.42
N ALA A 439 22.74 14.92 -6.00
CA ALA A 439 23.01 15.25 -4.61
C ALA A 439 21.86 15.99 -3.89
N ALA A 440 20.98 16.68 -4.62
CA ALA A 440 19.78 17.27 -4.01
C ALA A 440 18.82 16.23 -3.42
N TYR A 441 18.82 14.99 -3.92
CA TYR A 441 17.93 13.91 -3.50
C TYR A 441 18.68 12.78 -2.79
N CYS A 442 19.88 13.06 -2.29
CA CYS A 442 20.67 12.09 -1.54
C CYS A 442 21.04 12.70 -0.19
N GLY A 443 21.36 11.84 0.76
CA GLY A 443 21.87 12.24 2.06
C GLY A 443 23.34 12.62 1.96
N GLU A 444 24.22 11.86 2.61
CA GLU A 444 25.66 12.16 2.64
C GLU A 444 26.35 11.98 1.27
N ALA A 445 25.95 10.99 0.47
CA ALA A 445 26.58 10.68 -0.81
C ALA A 445 25.57 10.21 -1.88
N VAL A 446 25.93 10.35 -3.16
CA VAL A 446 25.12 9.84 -4.28
C VAL A 446 25.50 8.39 -4.63
N PRO A 447 24.56 7.55 -5.13
CA PRO A 447 23.12 7.80 -5.26
C PRO A 447 22.28 7.32 -4.07
N SER A 448 21.04 7.81 -3.93
CA SER A 448 20.05 7.30 -2.96
C SER A 448 19.06 6.31 -3.59
N LEU A 449 18.38 5.50 -2.78
CA LEU A 449 17.31 4.61 -3.23
C LEU A 449 16.04 5.41 -3.54
N ARG A 450 15.38 5.10 -4.68
CA ARG A 450 14.14 5.76 -5.08
C ARG A 450 12.96 4.82 -4.98
N PHE A 451 11.91 5.22 -4.27
CA PHE A 451 10.58 4.64 -4.36
C PHE A 451 9.65 5.55 -5.15
N ASN A 452 9.05 5.06 -6.23
CA ASN A 452 8.14 5.82 -7.10
C ASN A 452 6.68 5.34 -7.03
N THR A 453 6.40 4.22 -6.36
CA THR A 453 5.03 3.71 -6.19
C THR A 453 4.80 3.14 -4.79
N SER A 454 3.53 3.06 -4.39
CA SER A 454 3.13 2.43 -3.14
C SER A 454 3.50 0.94 -3.10
N GLY A 455 3.88 0.45 -1.93
CA GLY A 455 4.27 -0.95 -1.71
C GLY A 455 5.72 -1.26 -2.08
N GLN A 456 6.49 -0.27 -2.52
CA GLN A 456 7.94 -0.41 -2.61
C GLN A 456 8.58 -0.33 -1.23
N TYR A 457 9.59 -1.17 -0.99
CA TYR A 457 10.20 -1.31 0.32
C TYR A 457 11.71 -1.58 0.27
N LEU A 458 12.36 -1.32 1.40
CA LEU A 458 13.68 -1.82 1.77
C LEU A 458 13.54 -2.65 3.04
N SER A 459 14.06 -3.87 3.04
CA SER A 459 14.10 -4.77 4.19
C SER A 459 15.55 -5.00 4.61
N THR A 460 15.75 -5.02 5.93
CA THR A 460 17.02 -5.35 6.55
C THR A 460 17.29 -6.86 6.47
N PRO A 461 18.54 -7.29 6.71
CA PRO A 461 18.85 -8.66 7.09
C PRO A 461 18.13 -9.08 8.39
N TYR A 462 18.27 -10.36 8.70
CA TYR A 462 17.85 -10.92 9.98
C TYR A 462 18.96 -10.75 11.02
N TYR A 463 18.67 -10.02 12.09
CA TYR A 463 19.54 -9.80 13.24
C TYR A 463 19.11 -10.72 14.37
N GLU A 464 19.79 -11.86 14.52
CA GLU A 464 19.49 -12.87 15.56
C GLU A 464 19.50 -12.27 16.97
N GLU A 465 20.38 -11.29 17.21
CA GLU A 465 20.49 -10.62 18.50
C GLU A 465 19.46 -9.49 18.73
N GLY A 466 18.58 -9.24 17.76
CA GLY A 466 17.46 -8.29 17.85
C GLY A 466 17.82 -6.84 17.52
N VAL A 467 16.83 -6.09 17.02
CA VAL A 467 16.96 -4.69 16.60
C VAL A 467 16.85 -3.75 17.80
N ARG A 468 17.66 -2.67 17.80
CA ARG A 468 17.69 -1.66 18.87
C ARG A 468 17.34 -0.27 18.42
N SER A 469 17.85 0.17 17.29
CA SER A 469 17.50 1.48 16.73
C SER A 469 17.52 1.45 15.20
N LEU A 470 16.75 2.37 14.62
CA LEU A 470 16.72 2.62 13.19
C LEU A 470 16.87 4.12 12.97
N SER A 471 17.72 4.50 12.03
CA SER A 471 17.74 5.85 11.46
C SER A 471 17.86 5.78 9.95
N PHE A 472 17.33 6.79 9.27
CA PHE A 472 17.44 6.93 7.82
C PHE A 472 17.20 8.37 7.40
N TRP A 473 17.83 8.78 6.31
CA TRP A 473 17.54 10.03 5.63
C TRP A 473 16.47 9.83 4.56
N THR A 474 15.63 10.85 4.35
CA THR A 474 14.58 10.80 3.34
C THR A 474 14.24 12.17 2.74
N ARG A 475 13.75 12.17 1.51
CA ARG A 475 13.18 13.36 0.86
C ARG A 475 12.07 13.00 -0.13
N GLY A 476 10.92 13.65 0.00
CA GLY A 476 9.83 13.55 -0.95
C GLY A 476 10.12 14.32 -2.25
N VAL A 477 9.59 13.81 -3.36
CA VAL A 477 9.56 14.49 -4.66
C VAL A 477 8.12 14.52 -5.15
N SER A 478 7.50 15.69 -5.02
CA SER A 478 6.07 15.91 -5.28
C SER A 478 5.17 14.89 -4.57
N ALA A 479 5.62 14.40 -3.41
CA ALA A 479 4.89 13.45 -2.60
C ALA A 479 3.58 14.07 -2.10
N ALA A 480 2.51 13.28 -2.11
CA ALA A 480 1.21 13.69 -1.59
C ALA A 480 1.26 14.02 -0.08
N GLU A 481 0.30 14.80 0.40
CA GLU A 481 0.21 15.17 1.83
C GLU A 481 -0.07 13.95 2.72
N ASP A 482 -0.79 12.97 2.20
CA ASP A 482 -1.10 11.67 2.80
C ASP A 482 -0.03 10.60 2.54
N ALA A 483 1.05 10.92 1.83
CA ALA A 483 2.16 9.98 1.64
C ALA A 483 2.84 9.65 2.99
N ARG A 484 3.15 8.38 3.20
CA ARG A 484 3.74 7.84 4.43
C ARG A 484 4.95 6.94 4.15
N ILE A 485 5.89 7.00 5.08
CA ILE A 485 6.99 6.04 5.20
C ILE A 485 6.63 5.11 6.35
N GLU A 486 6.31 3.87 6.06
CA GLU A 486 5.84 2.90 7.03
C GLU A 486 7.00 2.00 7.48
N VAL A 487 7.22 1.86 8.78
CA VAL A 487 8.20 0.94 9.36
C VAL A 487 7.47 -0.27 9.92
N TRP A 488 7.89 -1.44 9.47
CA TRP A 488 7.39 -2.74 9.89
C TRP A 488 8.51 -3.54 10.56
N GLY A 489 8.17 -4.33 11.58
CA GLY A 489 9.11 -5.19 12.29
C GLY A 489 8.71 -6.64 12.21
N LYS A 490 9.70 -7.54 12.08
CA LYS A 490 9.48 -8.97 12.08
C LYS A 490 10.03 -9.57 13.37
N GLY A 491 9.15 -10.23 14.14
CA GLY A 491 9.50 -11.02 15.31
C GLY A 491 9.58 -12.51 15.01
N SER A 492 9.07 -13.35 15.91
CA SER A 492 8.89 -14.80 15.68
C SER A 492 7.71 -15.15 14.76
N GLY A 493 6.95 -14.17 14.28
CA GLY A 493 5.79 -14.33 13.39
C GLY A 493 5.84 -13.39 12.19
N ASP A 494 4.66 -12.97 11.72
CA ASP A 494 4.52 -12.06 10.57
C ASP A 494 5.08 -10.65 10.78
N TRP A 495 5.22 -9.92 9.67
CA TRP A 495 5.55 -8.49 9.71
C TRP A 495 4.45 -7.71 10.41
N THR A 496 4.83 -6.99 11.46
CA THR A 496 3.94 -6.14 12.25
C THR A 496 4.21 -4.68 11.94
N PHE A 497 3.16 -3.90 11.70
CA PHE A 497 3.30 -2.45 11.55
C PHE A 497 3.77 -1.85 12.88
N ILE A 498 4.84 -1.06 12.84
CA ILE A 498 5.37 -0.41 14.03
C ILE A 498 4.89 1.03 14.12
N ARG A 499 5.16 1.82 13.07
CA ARG A 499 4.80 3.24 12.97
C ARG A 499 5.02 3.77 11.56
N ASP A 500 4.56 4.97 11.30
CA ASP A 500 4.84 5.72 10.10
C ASP A 500 5.52 7.08 10.37
N PHE A 501 6.05 7.66 9.30
CA PHE A 501 6.58 9.02 9.23
C PHE A 501 5.94 9.76 8.05
N THR A 502 5.72 11.07 8.22
CA THR A 502 5.28 11.93 7.12
C THR A 502 6.42 12.15 6.13
N VAL A 503 6.07 12.25 4.84
CA VAL A 503 7.03 12.54 3.78
C VAL A 503 7.19 14.04 3.61
N GLU A 504 8.44 14.52 3.62
CA GLU A 504 8.74 15.95 3.52
C GLU A 504 9.38 16.29 2.16
N ASN A 505 8.73 17.17 1.40
CA ASN A 505 9.21 17.61 0.09
C ASN A 505 10.27 18.73 0.15
N ALA A 506 10.56 19.26 1.34
CA ALA A 506 11.45 20.40 1.53
C ALA A 506 12.89 20.11 1.05
N ALA A 507 13.56 21.14 0.56
CA ALA A 507 14.95 21.03 0.15
C ALA A 507 15.85 20.68 1.34
N GLY A 508 16.77 19.73 1.14
CA GLY A 508 17.66 19.20 2.18
C GLY A 508 17.19 17.88 2.81
N GLY A 509 15.92 17.49 2.60
CA GLY A 509 15.36 16.26 3.17
C GLY A 509 15.28 16.29 4.69
N LYS A 510 15.10 15.12 5.30
CA LYS A 510 14.91 14.94 6.73
C LYS A 510 15.46 13.59 7.18
N SER A 511 16.13 13.56 8.32
CA SER A 511 16.46 12.31 9.00
C SER A 511 15.35 11.90 9.97
N CYS A 512 15.02 10.61 9.94
CA CYS A 512 14.07 9.97 10.84
C CYS A 512 14.84 9.07 11.82
N TYR A 513 14.34 8.98 13.05
CA TYR A 513 14.99 8.24 14.13
C TYR A 513 13.98 7.42 14.93
N MET A 514 14.39 6.21 15.29
CA MET A 514 13.79 5.35 16.30
C MET A 514 14.90 4.93 17.25
N GLU A 515 14.98 5.62 18.39
CA GLU A 515 16.07 5.50 19.37
C GLU A 515 16.06 4.16 20.13
N GLU A 516 17.13 3.88 20.88
CA GLU A 516 17.29 2.62 21.63
C GLU A 516 16.23 2.38 22.72
N ASP A 517 15.56 3.42 23.20
CA ASP A 517 14.48 3.32 24.20
C ASP A 517 13.08 3.14 23.58
N TYR A 518 13.02 2.98 22.25
CA TYR A 518 11.79 2.65 21.54
C TYR A 518 11.29 1.26 21.93
N THR A 519 9.97 1.13 22.10
CA THR A 519 9.34 -0.17 22.40
C THR A 519 9.16 -0.95 21.09
N TRP A 520 10.10 -1.83 20.78
CA TRP A 520 10.03 -2.73 19.63
C TRP A 520 9.01 -3.86 19.85
N PRO A 521 8.43 -4.43 18.77
CA PRO A 521 7.69 -5.69 18.86
C PRO A 521 8.51 -6.81 19.51
N GLU A 522 7.83 -7.77 20.14
CA GLU A 522 8.48 -8.91 20.79
C GLU A 522 9.41 -9.64 19.81
N ASN A 523 10.68 -9.80 20.21
CA ASN A 523 11.74 -10.41 19.39
C ASN A 523 11.96 -9.77 18.01
N CYS A 524 11.74 -8.45 17.84
CA CYS A 524 11.97 -7.79 16.55
C CYS A 524 13.41 -7.98 16.05
N CYS A 525 13.59 -8.81 15.02
CA CYS A 525 14.88 -9.24 14.47
C CYS A 525 15.06 -8.83 13.00
N ALA A 526 14.07 -8.23 12.35
CA ALA A 526 14.25 -7.57 11.06
C ALA A 526 13.30 -6.38 10.92
N LEU A 527 13.67 -5.41 10.07
CA LEU A 527 12.85 -4.24 9.76
C LEU A 527 12.53 -4.15 8.26
N ARG A 528 11.43 -3.48 7.94
CA ARG A 528 11.08 -3.09 6.59
C ARG A 528 10.60 -1.65 6.57
N ILE A 529 11.21 -0.83 5.73
CA ILE A 529 10.77 0.54 5.42
C ILE A 529 10.00 0.46 4.11
N SER A 530 8.71 0.76 4.14
CA SER A 530 7.79 0.73 2.99
C SER A 530 7.32 2.15 2.66
N PHE A 531 7.07 2.42 1.39
CA PHE A 531 6.51 3.68 0.93
C PHE A 531 5.04 3.50 0.54
N ASN A 532 4.20 4.36 1.09
CA ASN A 532 2.83 4.58 0.65
C ASN A 532 2.75 6.00 0.09
N ASN A 533 2.50 6.13 -1.21
CA ASN A 533 2.64 7.40 -1.90
C ASN A 533 1.41 8.32 -1.79
N GLY A 534 0.34 7.92 -1.10
CA GLY A 534 -0.87 8.77 -0.99
C GLY A 534 -1.48 9.13 -2.35
N GLY A 535 -1.26 8.28 -3.36
CA GLY A 535 -1.72 8.49 -4.73
C GLY A 535 -0.74 9.19 -5.67
N LYS A 536 0.33 9.86 -5.19
CA LYS A 536 1.35 10.45 -6.09
C LYS A 536 2.70 10.75 -5.45
N GLY A 537 3.68 10.97 -6.32
CA GLY A 537 5.03 11.39 -5.96
C GLY A 537 5.92 10.22 -5.57
N SER A 538 7.15 10.56 -5.22
CA SER A 538 8.21 9.57 -4.96
C SER A 538 9.02 9.94 -3.74
N LEU A 539 9.77 8.98 -3.22
CA LEU A 539 10.61 9.09 -2.05
C LEU A 539 12.05 8.79 -2.42
N ALA A 540 12.97 9.66 -2.00
CA ALA A 540 14.36 9.29 -1.82
C ALA A 540 14.54 8.75 -0.40
N LEU A 541 15.20 7.59 -0.28
CA LEU A 541 15.59 6.96 0.98
C LEU A 541 17.11 6.74 0.94
N ASP A 542 17.80 7.14 2.00
CA ASP A 542 19.25 7.10 2.06
C ASP A 542 19.76 6.93 3.49
N ASP A 543 21.07 6.67 3.65
CA ASP A 543 21.77 6.61 4.94
C ASP A 543 21.03 5.77 6.00
N VAL A 544 20.57 4.58 5.61
CA VAL A 544 19.77 3.71 6.48
C VAL A 544 20.72 2.99 7.42
N CYS A 545 20.67 3.33 8.70
CA CYS A 545 21.49 2.75 9.75
C CYS A 545 20.61 1.99 10.75
N VAL A 546 20.96 0.74 11.00
CA VAL A 546 20.32 -0.12 12.00
C VAL A 546 21.36 -0.48 13.04
N ASN A 547 21.04 -0.25 14.31
CA ASN A 547 21.80 -0.81 15.41
C ASN A 547 21.08 -2.03 15.95
N TYR A 548 21.81 -3.13 16.15
CA TYR A 548 21.27 -4.40 16.58
C TYR A 548 22.21 -5.08 17.59
N GLY A 549 21.66 -6.03 18.32
CA GLY A 549 22.39 -6.88 19.24
C GLY A 549 23.06 -6.20 20.42
N GLY A 550 24.10 -6.85 20.90
CA GLY A 550 24.71 -6.59 22.20
C GLY A 550 24.04 -7.39 23.32
N ASN A 551 24.84 -7.77 24.32
CA ASN A 551 24.38 -8.60 25.42
C ASN A 551 23.33 -7.84 26.26
N LEU A 552 22.10 -8.35 26.27
CA LEU A 552 21.06 -7.92 27.20
C LEU A 552 21.35 -8.50 28.58
N ALA A 553 21.81 -7.64 29.50
CA ALA A 553 21.86 -7.95 30.91
C ALA A 553 20.54 -7.54 31.57
N LYS A 554 19.80 -8.53 32.07
CA LYS A 554 18.63 -8.32 32.93
C LYS A 554 19.07 -8.23 34.39
N ALA A 555 18.77 -7.11 35.04
CA ALA A 555 18.89 -7.03 36.49
C ALA A 555 17.50 -7.20 37.10
N TYR A 556 17.25 -8.40 37.63
CA TYR A 556 15.96 -8.80 38.18
C TYR A 556 15.65 -8.09 39.50
N PHE A 557 14.41 -7.64 39.62
CA PHE A 557 13.89 -7.01 40.82
C PHE A 557 13.95 -7.99 42.00
N GLY A 558 14.42 -7.52 43.15
CA GLY A 558 14.63 -8.37 44.33
C GLY A 558 15.70 -9.46 44.16
N GLY A 559 16.49 -9.44 43.07
CA GLY A 559 17.52 -10.43 42.78
C GLY A 559 16.99 -11.82 42.40
N SER A 560 15.69 -11.96 42.17
CA SER A 560 15.05 -13.23 41.80
C SER A 560 14.47 -13.12 40.39
N GLU A 561 14.80 -14.07 39.51
CA GLU A 561 14.30 -14.10 38.13
C GLU A 561 12.77 -14.30 38.04
N VAL A 562 12.21 -14.93 39.07
CA VAL A 562 10.79 -15.24 39.19
C VAL A 562 10.29 -14.85 40.58
N LEU A 563 9.19 -14.10 40.60
CA LEU A 563 8.33 -13.88 41.74
C LEU A 563 7.11 -14.78 41.58
N TRP A 564 6.86 -15.63 42.58
CA TRP A 564 5.73 -16.56 42.54
C TRP A 564 4.48 -15.92 43.14
N GLN A 565 3.36 -16.03 42.43
CA GLN A 565 2.02 -15.73 42.92
C GLN A 565 1.21 -17.03 42.89
N GLY A 566 0.36 -17.27 43.90
CA GLY A 566 -0.61 -18.37 43.82
C GLY A 566 -1.66 -18.13 42.73
N ALA A 567 -2.82 -18.79 42.82
CA ALA A 567 -3.89 -18.65 41.82
C ALA A 567 -4.52 -17.24 41.70
N GLU A 568 -4.13 -16.29 42.54
CA GLU A 568 -4.58 -14.89 42.40
C GLU A 568 -3.95 -14.23 41.18
N THR A 569 -4.74 -13.40 40.49
CA THR A 569 -4.33 -12.73 39.26
C THR A 569 -3.82 -11.30 39.49
N SER A 570 -3.30 -11.02 40.69
CA SER A 570 -2.63 -9.75 40.98
C SER A 570 -1.49 -9.91 41.97
N MET A 571 -0.47 -9.05 41.86
CA MET A 571 0.66 -8.98 42.79
C MET A 571 1.01 -7.52 43.10
N LEU A 572 1.32 -7.21 44.37
CA LEU A 572 1.90 -5.94 44.77
C LEU A 572 3.43 -6.02 44.73
N LEU A 573 4.05 -5.18 43.92
CA LEU A 573 5.49 -4.97 43.86
C LEU A 573 5.84 -3.72 44.68
N SER A 574 6.57 -3.89 45.80
CA SER A 574 6.95 -2.79 46.68
C SER A 574 8.46 -2.54 46.67
N GLY A 575 8.88 -1.27 46.72
CA GLY A 575 10.30 -0.91 46.79
C GLY A 575 11.01 -0.88 45.43
N LEU A 576 10.29 -0.58 44.35
CA LEU A 576 10.91 -0.32 43.05
C LEU A 576 11.75 0.96 43.10
N ALA A 577 12.90 0.96 42.43
CA ALA A 577 13.80 2.12 42.42
C ALA A 577 13.11 3.30 41.70
N PRO A 578 13.26 4.56 42.17
CA PRO A 578 12.68 5.73 41.51
C PRO A 578 13.32 5.99 40.15
N MET A 579 12.62 6.69 39.25
CA MET A 579 13.11 7.05 37.91
C MET A 579 13.68 5.87 37.11
N THR A 580 13.14 4.67 37.34
CA THR A 580 13.66 3.42 36.78
C THR A 580 12.58 2.76 35.93
N THR A 581 12.97 2.35 34.72
CA THR A 581 12.10 1.56 33.85
C THR A 581 12.29 0.08 34.14
N TYR A 582 11.20 -0.58 34.51
CA TYR A 582 11.09 -2.02 34.64
C TYR A 582 10.29 -2.59 33.47
N TRP A 583 10.64 -3.80 33.10
CA TRP A 583 9.90 -4.66 32.18
C TRP A 583 9.40 -5.86 32.95
N LEU A 584 8.18 -6.30 32.63
CA LEU A 584 7.59 -7.44 33.31
C LEU A 584 6.82 -8.36 32.36
N THR A 585 6.85 -9.66 32.68
CA THR A 585 6.05 -10.71 32.03
C THR A 585 5.40 -11.60 33.08
N VAL A 586 4.21 -12.10 32.79
CA VAL A 586 3.48 -13.08 33.62
C VAL A 586 3.42 -14.40 32.87
N THR A 587 3.71 -15.52 33.52
CA THR A 587 3.54 -16.87 32.94
C THR A 587 2.65 -17.69 33.86
N ALA A 588 1.63 -18.35 33.30
CA ALA A 588 0.76 -19.24 34.07
C ALA A 588 1.40 -20.63 34.17
N ARG A 589 1.15 -21.34 35.26
CA ARG A 589 1.66 -22.69 35.48
C ARG A 589 0.55 -23.65 35.91
N GLN A 590 0.56 -24.85 35.34
CA GLN A 590 -0.32 -25.97 35.69
C GLN A 590 0.55 -27.21 35.90
N GLY A 591 0.76 -27.60 37.16
CA GLY A 591 1.73 -28.65 37.50
C GLY A 591 3.15 -28.38 36.93
N ASP A 592 3.59 -29.21 35.99
CA ASP A 592 4.89 -29.08 35.31
C ASP A 592 4.83 -28.31 33.98
N LEU A 593 3.64 -27.92 33.52
CA LEU A 593 3.44 -27.17 32.29
C LEU A 593 3.42 -25.66 32.55
N GLN A 594 4.00 -24.89 31.63
CA GLN A 594 3.97 -23.43 31.64
C GLN A 594 3.30 -22.92 30.36
N SER A 595 2.49 -21.89 30.49
CA SER A 595 1.93 -21.15 29.36
C SER A 595 3.02 -20.39 28.61
N LYS A 596 2.69 -19.76 27.47
CA LYS A 596 3.53 -18.68 26.94
C LYS A 596 3.54 -17.51 27.94
N PRO A 597 4.66 -16.77 28.08
CA PRO A 597 4.68 -15.55 28.88
C PRO A 597 3.76 -14.50 28.25
N SER A 598 3.16 -13.65 29.09
CA SER A 598 2.44 -12.47 28.67
C SER A 598 3.28 -11.63 27.74
N ARG A 599 2.64 -10.76 26.96
CA ARG A 599 3.39 -9.68 26.30
C ARG A 599 4.12 -8.87 27.38
N GLU A 600 5.34 -8.46 27.08
CA GLU A 600 6.16 -7.71 28.01
C GLU A 600 5.55 -6.32 28.24
N VAL A 601 5.35 -5.96 29.50
CA VAL A 601 4.78 -4.66 29.89
C VAL A 601 5.86 -3.76 30.48
N ARG A 602 5.86 -2.49 30.08
CA ARG A 602 6.77 -1.46 30.56
C ARG A 602 6.14 -0.71 31.74
N LEU A 603 6.86 -0.67 32.86
CA LEU A 603 6.53 0.11 34.05
C LEU A 603 7.65 1.13 34.30
N HIS A 604 7.34 2.43 34.25
CA HIS A 604 8.29 3.49 34.64
C HIS A 604 7.90 4.04 36.01
N THR A 605 8.85 4.04 36.96
CA THR A 605 8.63 4.62 38.28
C THR A 605 8.87 6.12 38.26
N ASP A 606 8.01 6.86 38.97
CA ASP A 606 8.12 8.31 39.05
C ASP A 606 9.37 8.76 39.82
N ASP A 607 9.72 10.04 39.68
CA ASP A 607 10.65 10.72 40.58
C ASP A 607 10.08 10.65 42.00
N MET A 608 10.86 10.17 42.97
CA MET A 608 10.51 10.33 44.39
C MET A 608 10.60 11.80 44.87
N GLY A 609 10.79 12.74 43.93
CA GLY A 609 10.71 14.19 44.12
C GLY A 609 9.30 14.76 44.32
N GLY A 610 8.54 14.18 45.24
CA GLY A 610 7.41 14.83 45.90
C GLY A 610 7.82 15.30 47.29
N VAL A 611 8.64 16.34 47.41
CA VAL A 611 8.98 16.92 48.72
C VAL A 611 7.71 17.50 49.35
N SER A 612 6.99 16.69 50.14
CA SER A 612 6.30 17.17 51.32
C SER A 612 7.20 16.92 52.52
N ASP A 613 8.35 17.59 52.57
CA ASP A 613 9.11 17.55 53.81
C ASP A 613 8.36 18.40 54.83
N THR A 614 7.84 17.75 55.87
CA THR A 614 7.59 18.41 57.14
C THR A 614 8.97 18.70 57.71
N LEU A 615 9.52 19.89 57.43
CA LEU A 615 10.94 20.17 57.65
C LEU A 615 11.25 20.58 59.10
N LEU A 616 10.22 21.01 59.84
CA LEU A 616 10.19 21.37 61.26
C LEU A 616 8.72 21.30 61.77
N ASP A 617 8.50 21.13 63.08
CA ASP A 617 7.15 21.20 63.67
C ASP A 617 6.45 22.52 63.27
N GLY A 618 5.37 22.41 62.49
CA GLY A 618 4.57 23.55 62.05
C GLY A 618 5.11 24.35 60.85
N TYR A 619 6.09 23.82 60.08
CA TYR A 619 6.54 24.42 58.82
C TYR A 619 6.64 23.39 57.66
N SER A 620 5.93 23.64 56.57
CA SER A 620 6.00 22.86 55.33
C SER A 620 5.80 23.74 54.09
N PHE A 621 6.20 23.27 52.92
CA PHE A 621 5.89 23.92 51.65
C PHE A 621 5.63 22.91 50.52
N ARG A 622 4.90 23.33 49.48
CA ARG A 622 4.62 22.53 48.28
C ARG A 622 4.76 23.39 47.03
N VAL A 623 5.43 22.85 46.01
CA VAL A 623 5.46 23.47 44.67
C VAL A 623 4.31 22.90 43.84
N SER A 624 3.43 23.75 43.34
CA SER A 624 2.35 23.35 42.43
C SER A 624 1.90 24.53 41.56
N GLY A 625 1.57 24.27 40.30
CA GLY A 625 1.01 25.27 39.37
C GLY A 625 1.84 26.55 39.24
N GLY A 626 3.17 26.42 39.11
CA GLY A 626 4.08 27.56 39.03
C GLY A 626 4.25 28.35 40.34
N SER A 627 3.78 27.84 41.49
CA SER A 627 3.79 28.55 42.77
C SER A 627 4.35 27.71 43.92
N VAL A 628 4.92 28.37 44.92
CA VAL A 628 5.38 27.77 46.19
C VAL A 628 4.37 28.10 47.28
N ASN A 629 3.64 27.09 47.74
CA ASN A 629 2.64 27.21 48.80
C ASN A 629 3.28 26.81 50.13
N VAL A 630 3.39 27.76 51.07
CA VAL A 630 3.99 27.58 52.38
C VAL A 630 2.89 27.45 53.44
N THR A 631 3.04 26.49 54.36
CA THR A 631 2.26 26.39 55.60
C THR A 631 3.19 26.61 56.79
N ALA A 632 2.96 27.69 57.54
CA ALA A 632 3.80 28.12 58.64
C ALA A 632 3.01 28.88 59.72
N ALA A 633 3.48 28.83 60.97
CA ALA A 633 2.94 29.63 62.07
C ALA A 633 3.11 31.15 61.87
N ASP A 634 2.19 31.94 62.41
CA ASP A 634 2.22 33.40 62.35
C ASP A 634 3.51 33.95 62.95
N GLY A 635 4.33 34.58 62.10
CA GLY A 635 5.63 35.14 62.47
C GLY A 635 6.81 34.59 61.67
N ILE A 636 6.71 33.38 61.10
CA ILE A 636 7.76 32.81 60.24
C ILE A 636 7.71 33.48 58.87
N THR A 637 8.87 33.95 58.39
CA THR A 637 8.99 34.58 57.07
C THR A 637 9.65 33.61 56.09
N SER A 638 9.05 33.46 54.91
CA SER A 638 9.57 32.64 53.81
C SER A 638 9.72 33.50 52.56
N SER A 639 10.92 33.51 52.00
CA SER A 639 11.30 34.36 50.86
C SER A 639 11.82 33.51 49.71
N LEU A 640 11.29 33.71 48.51
CA LEU A 640 11.71 33.02 47.29
C LEU A 640 12.66 33.92 46.50
N TYR A 641 13.75 33.36 45.98
CA TYR A 641 14.76 34.04 45.19
C TYR A 641 15.04 33.28 43.89
N THR A 642 15.47 33.98 42.85
CA THR A 642 16.08 33.34 41.67
C THR A 642 17.47 32.79 42.04
N MET A 643 18.06 31.94 41.18
CA MET A 643 19.44 31.45 41.36
C MET A 643 20.50 32.56 41.36
N GLN A 644 20.18 33.75 40.83
CA GLN A 644 21.03 34.93 40.86
C GLN A 644 20.82 35.79 42.12
N GLY A 645 19.99 35.34 43.07
CA GLY A 645 19.71 36.03 44.33
C GLY A 645 18.69 37.16 44.24
N VAL A 646 17.96 37.27 43.12
CA VAL A 646 16.92 38.31 42.96
C VAL A 646 15.68 37.88 43.74
N PRO A 647 15.11 38.73 44.63
CA PRO A 647 13.91 38.39 45.38
C PRO A 647 12.69 38.29 44.44
N VAL A 648 11.96 37.18 44.53
CA VAL A 648 10.73 36.88 43.77
C VAL A 648 9.50 37.27 44.58
N GLY A 649 9.48 36.93 45.87
CA GLY A 649 8.36 37.24 46.75
C GLY A 649 8.60 36.75 48.17
N THR A 650 7.77 37.19 49.11
CA THR A 650 7.88 36.82 50.53
C THR A 650 6.50 36.68 51.15
N VAL A 651 6.33 35.66 51.99
CA VAL A 651 5.12 35.45 52.80
C VAL A 651 5.51 35.35 54.28
N ARG A 652 4.61 35.84 55.15
CA ARG A 652 4.75 35.71 56.61
C ARG A 652 3.59 34.86 57.12
N GLY A 653 3.89 33.75 57.79
CA GLY A 653 2.93 32.69 58.07
C GLY A 653 2.65 31.85 56.82
N SER A 654 1.45 31.27 56.73
CA SER A 654 1.03 30.46 55.59
C SER A 654 0.64 31.35 54.40
N GLY A 655 1.05 30.97 53.18
CA GLY A 655 0.79 31.78 51.99
C GLY A 655 1.41 31.20 50.72
N SER A 656 1.19 31.84 49.57
CA SER A 656 1.70 31.38 48.28
C SER A 656 2.59 32.42 47.61
N ILE A 657 3.69 31.98 47.02
CA ILE A 657 4.60 32.81 46.21
C ILE A 657 4.60 32.25 44.78
N ARG A 658 4.08 33.02 43.82
CA ARG A 658 4.07 32.63 42.40
C ARG A 658 5.38 32.96 41.72
N ALA A 659 5.97 31.99 41.03
CA ALA A 659 7.17 32.21 40.23
C ALA A 659 6.82 32.92 38.91
N PRO A 660 7.67 33.83 38.43
CA PRO A 660 7.42 34.55 37.18
C PRO A 660 7.58 33.67 35.93
N PHE A 661 8.38 32.60 36.01
CA PHE A 661 8.64 31.64 34.92
C PHE A 661 9.07 30.28 35.48
N ALA A 662 8.95 29.22 34.67
CA ALA A 662 9.46 27.90 35.00
C ALA A 662 11.00 27.95 35.14
N GLY A 663 11.55 27.32 36.18
CA GLY A 663 12.98 27.35 36.45
C GLY A 663 13.37 26.94 37.86
N ILE A 664 14.64 27.17 38.19
CA ILE A 664 15.22 26.84 39.49
C ILE A 664 15.20 28.07 40.40
N TYR A 665 14.75 27.89 41.64
CA TYR A 665 14.63 28.94 42.65
C TYR A 665 15.22 28.50 44.00
N LEU A 666 15.47 29.47 44.87
CA LEU A 666 15.90 29.27 46.25
C LEU A 666 14.81 29.79 47.20
N LEU A 667 14.23 28.91 48.01
CA LEU A 667 13.36 29.29 49.12
C LEU A 667 14.21 29.44 50.38
N ASN A 668 14.14 30.59 51.04
CA ASN A 668 14.74 30.81 52.35
C ASN A 668 13.66 30.94 53.42
N ALA A 669 13.76 30.17 54.49
CA ALA A 669 12.94 30.35 55.69
C ALA A 669 13.63 29.71 56.89
N VAL A 670 13.44 30.30 58.07
CA VAL A 670 13.95 29.76 59.35
C VAL A 670 15.48 29.49 59.32
N GLY A 671 16.22 30.33 58.60
CA GLY A 671 17.68 30.19 58.46
C GLY A 671 18.16 29.04 57.57
N LYS A 672 17.25 28.35 56.86
CA LYS A 672 17.55 27.30 55.88
C LYS A 672 17.24 27.77 54.47
N ASN A 673 17.92 27.17 53.49
CA ASN A 673 17.71 27.39 52.06
C ASN A 673 17.34 26.07 51.37
N TRP A 674 16.33 26.09 50.51
CA TRP A 674 15.91 24.95 49.69
C TRP A 674 15.98 25.33 48.22
N LYS A 675 16.56 24.44 47.41
CA LYS A 675 16.57 24.56 45.95
C LYS A 675 15.29 23.94 45.41
N LEU A 676 14.48 24.71 44.69
CA LEU A 676 13.20 24.30 44.14
C LEU A 676 13.28 24.29 42.61
N ILE A 677 12.65 23.30 41.98
CA ILE A 677 12.37 23.31 40.55
C ILE A 677 10.88 23.59 40.40
N ILE A 678 10.54 24.70 39.75
CA ILE A 678 9.16 25.11 39.49
C ILE A 678 8.92 24.91 38.00
N LYS A 679 8.02 23.99 37.65
CA LYS A 679 7.63 23.68 36.26
C LYS A 679 6.47 24.56 35.82
#